data_AF-A0A7C8QSM8-F1
#
_entry.id   AF-A0A7C8QSM8-F1
#
_cell.length_a   1.000
_cell.length_b   1.000
_cell.length_c   1.000
_cell.angle_alpha   90.00
_cell.angle_beta   90.00
_cell.angle_gamma   90.00
#
_symmetry.space_group_name_H-M   'P 1'
#
loop_
_entity.id
_entity.type
_entity.pdbx_description
1 polymer ?
#
loop_
_entity_poly.entity_id
_entity_poly.type
_entity_poly.pdbx_seq_one_letter_code
_entity_poly.pdbx_strand_id
1 'polypeptide(L)'
;MATTAPQSLLPQPSPLPRTSTPARFRFNRHFLGKWKAIVSSITTIKRKDRPAREKFSNDIVYIPKRLSTQSDSSKSSDQGPTHIEYSTPLTIEQSKVVPTNNMLPHAEDTGEPVMRGEKIHEIPHVDLLTWLFGNSEYDHNKTIYVDALHPERSMTTLEVESKVKSLIGGLRSIGVKPGHAVCIHSFNDIMYPVLFLAIIGCGAVFVGTNPGYTAFELEHHFRISCTDFIFVQPSLLKNVKEAVQRTMIQSDKIFAFDTEGQQLKKEDGLRSFKELLEHEEEDWVKFNDKETAKSTLMGFFASSGTTGLPKVIAISHYAWVAGSVILREPLERPYEVKRLMCLPSFHGFAAPLTIGVPLRLGQTTYILPRFDLGAFTNASAKYEINETAVAPPVLQAFLKSPPETQNKLKTIKRIWCGGAPLNVKLQTEARTCFADDAEIVNIWGMTEIGITVGMKYDDIDRTGAASKLLANTEARIVNELGVNVTHTGEQGEVQIRTPQCCSGYWGNITATRELIIRDRWVRTGDVAYFKDGKLYIMDRKKEMIKVRGWQVAPAELEAILITHPLIKDAAVIGIKVGSENDEHEVPRAYVVPTEVGAITETEVKEFILSKLSKYKALDGGVHFVEAIPKSPAGKILKKIIRAEWLSKGDQKPMA
;
A
#
# COMPACT_ATOMS: atom_id res chain seq x y z
N MET A 1 -36.79 8.70 -80.79
CA MET A 1 -36.60 8.87 -79.34
C MET A 1 -37.19 7.62 -78.70
N ALA A 2 -36.34 6.62 -78.43
CA ALA A 2 -35.53 6.44 -77.22
C ALA A 2 -36.28 5.48 -76.25
N THR A 3 -36.11 4.16 -76.38
CA THR A 3 -35.05 3.28 -75.79
C THR A 3 -35.20 3.08 -74.28
N THR A 4 -35.06 1.90 -73.65
CA THR A 4 -35.16 0.45 -73.91
C THR A 4 -34.72 -0.22 -72.59
N ALA A 5 -35.28 -1.39 -72.26
CA ALA A 5 -34.96 -2.28 -71.12
C ALA A 5 -33.54 -2.95 -71.28
N PRO A 6 -33.07 -3.98 -70.50
CA PRO A 6 -33.84 -4.96 -69.70
C PRO A 6 -33.21 -5.54 -68.40
N GLN A 7 -34.04 -6.41 -67.78
CA GLN A 7 -33.83 -7.36 -66.68
C GLN A 7 -32.74 -8.43 -66.93
N SER A 8 -32.17 -8.98 -65.86
CA SER A 8 -31.83 -10.41 -65.62
C SER A 8 -31.04 -10.51 -64.29
N LEU A 9 -31.00 -11.55 -63.46
CA LEU A 9 -31.63 -12.87 -63.31
C LEU A 9 -31.26 -13.33 -61.87
N LEU A 10 -32.21 -13.79 -61.06
CA LEU A 10 -31.93 -14.55 -59.83
C LEU A 10 -31.76 -16.04 -60.17
N PRO A 11 -30.97 -16.78 -59.37
CA PRO A 11 -31.40 -18.11 -58.97
C PRO A 11 -31.34 -18.34 -57.45
N GLN A 12 -32.39 -18.99 -56.95
CA GLN A 12 -32.56 -19.57 -55.61
C GLN A 12 -31.73 -20.86 -55.44
N PRO A 13 -31.54 -21.37 -54.20
CA PRO A 13 -30.51 -22.32 -53.81
C PRO A 13 -30.97 -23.79 -53.87
N SER A 14 -30.02 -24.73 -53.95
CA SER A 14 -30.22 -26.19 -53.73
C SER A 14 -28.86 -26.85 -53.41
N PRO A 15 -28.79 -28.08 -52.88
CA PRO A 15 -28.91 -28.42 -51.46
C PRO A 15 -27.65 -29.13 -50.90
N LEU A 16 -27.57 -29.25 -49.57
CA LEU A 16 -26.61 -30.11 -48.87
C LEU A 16 -26.74 -31.60 -49.27
N PRO A 17 -25.64 -32.37 -49.24
CA PRO A 17 -25.70 -33.76 -48.82
C PRO A 17 -24.96 -33.99 -47.50
N ARG A 18 -25.64 -34.73 -46.64
CA ARG A 18 -25.21 -35.25 -45.35
C ARG A 18 -24.34 -36.52 -45.51
N THR A 19 -23.49 -36.71 -44.49
CA THR A 19 -23.05 -37.98 -43.85
C THR A 19 -22.10 -38.94 -44.58
N SER A 20 -20.90 -39.12 -44.02
CA SER A 20 -20.48 -40.40 -43.42
C SER A 20 -19.21 -40.24 -42.55
N THR A 21 -19.24 -40.82 -41.35
CA THR A 21 -18.09 -41.07 -40.45
C THR A 21 -17.55 -42.49 -40.70
N PRO A 22 -16.48 -42.97 -40.03
CA PRO A 22 -15.04 -42.69 -40.17
C PRO A 22 -14.24 -43.89 -40.76
N ALA A 23 -13.07 -43.65 -41.34
CA ALA A 23 -12.13 -44.73 -41.68
C ALA A 23 -10.67 -44.43 -41.27
N ARG A 24 -10.28 -45.11 -40.18
CA ARG A 24 -8.99 -45.73 -39.83
C ARG A 24 -7.66 -45.12 -40.30
N PHE A 25 -6.86 -44.80 -39.28
CA PHE A 25 -5.42 -44.64 -39.21
C PHE A 25 -4.59 -45.57 -40.13
N ARG A 26 -3.64 -44.98 -40.84
CA ARG A 26 -2.38 -45.62 -41.25
C ARG A 26 -1.19 -44.75 -40.84
N PHE A 27 -0.38 -45.29 -39.94
CA PHE A 27 0.92 -44.75 -39.50
C PHE A 27 1.90 -44.71 -40.67
N ASN A 28 2.60 -43.58 -40.86
CA ASN A 28 3.78 -43.52 -41.72
C ASN A 28 5.06 -43.31 -40.89
N ARG A 29 6.04 -44.18 -41.13
CA ARG A 29 7.05 -44.65 -40.18
C ARG A 29 8.42 -43.98 -40.38
N HIS A 30 8.44 -42.66 -40.63
CA HIS A 30 9.68 -41.99 -41.10
C HIS A 30 10.15 -40.77 -40.30
N PHE A 31 9.63 -40.54 -39.08
CA PHE A 31 10.07 -39.40 -38.23
C PHE A 31 10.64 -39.78 -36.86
N LEU A 32 10.75 -41.07 -36.52
CA LEU A 32 11.30 -41.55 -35.25
C LEU A 32 12.79 -41.98 -35.29
N GLY A 33 13.48 -41.75 -36.41
CA GLY A 33 14.87 -42.20 -36.61
C GLY A 33 15.97 -41.18 -36.31
N LYS A 34 15.65 -39.88 -36.16
CA LYS A 34 16.67 -38.81 -36.06
C LYS A 34 16.82 -38.15 -34.67
N TRP A 35 16.00 -38.49 -33.68
CA TRP A 35 16.10 -37.92 -32.33
C TRP A 35 16.89 -38.78 -31.32
N LYS A 36 17.15 -40.07 -31.62
CA LYS A 36 17.95 -40.96 -30.76
C LYS A 36 19.46 -40.88 -30.96
N ALA A 37 19.94 -40.16 -31.99
CA ALA A 37 21.37 -40.04 -32.30
C ALA A 37 22.05 -38.77 -31.72
N ILE A 38 21.28 -37.81 -31.18
CA ILE A 38 21.83 -36.56 -30.60
C ILE A 38 22.01 -36.68 -29.08
N VAL A 39 21.26 -37.56 -28.42
CA VAL A 39 21.35 -37.78 -26.95
C VAL A 39 22.49 -38.74 -26.56
N SER A 40 23.14 -39.38 -27.55
CA SER A 40 24.22 -40.36 -27.35
C SER A 40 25.64 -39.76 -27.43
N SER A 41 25.80 -38.49 -27.79
CA SER A 41 27.11 -37.89 -28.13
C SER A 41 27.66 -36.91 -27.09
N ILE A 42 27.02 -36.78 -25.92
CA ILE A 42 27.47 -35.86 -24.85
C ILE A 42 27.99 -36.62 -23.61
N THR A 43 27.87 -37.95 -23.58
CA THR A 43 28.51 -38.78 -22.55
C THR A 43 29.73 -39.48 -23.14
N THR A 44 30.91 -39.13 -22.61
CA THR A 44 32.22 -39.82 -22.75
C THR A 44 33.27 -39.12 -23.61
N ILE A 45 33.80 -37.98 -23.15
CA ILE A 45 35.26 -37.72 -23.20
C ILE A 45 35.75 -37.20 -21.83
N LYS A 46 36.82 -37.85 -21.37
CA LYS A 46 37.57 -37.82 -20.10
C LYS A 46 37.98 -36.41 -19.63
N ARG A 47 37.86 -36.08 -18.32
CA ARG A 47 38.81 -36.35 -17.19
C ARG A 47 40.18 -35.67 -17.35
N LYS A 48 40.36 -34.55 -16.62
CA LYS A 48 41.55 -33.79 -16.14
C LYS A 48 41.13 -32.31 -16.24
N ASP A 49 40.94 -31.48 -15.22
CA ASP A 49 41.49 -31.38 -13.87
C ASP A 49 40.42 -30.86 -12.88
N ARG A 50 40.51 -31.25 -11.61
CA ARG A 50 39.67 -30.75 -10.50
C ARG A 50 40.51 -29.84 -9.60
N PRO A 51 39.89 -28.84 -8.98
CA PRO A 51 39.99 -28.66 -7.54
C PRO A 51 38.62 -28.84 -6.84
N ALA A 52 38.69 -29.00 -5.52
CA ALA A 52 37.72 -29.67 -4.66
C ALA A 52 36.28 -29.11 -4.65
N ARG A 53 35.30 -30.02 -4.66
CA ARG A 53 33.90 -29.77 -4.26
C ARG A 53 33.75 -30.12 -2.79
N GLU A 54 33.40 -29.14 -1.97
CA GLU A 54 32.78 -29.38 -0.66
C GLU A 54 31.35 -29.91 -0.86
N LYS A 55 30.96 -30.86 -0.01
CA LYS A 55 29.67 -31.53 0.00
C LYS A 55 28.59 -30.57 0.54
N PHE A 56 27.58 -30.28 -0.26
CA PHE A 56 26.28 -29.83 0.26
C PHE A 56 25.33 -31.03 0.32
N SER A 57 24.76 -31.27 1.51
CA SER A 57 23.73 -32.27 1.73
C SER A 57 22.45 -31.87 0.98
N ASN A 58 21.90 -32.82 0.23
CA ASN A 58 20.53 -32.77 -0.23
C ASN A 58 19.65 -33.35 0.88
N ASP A 59 19.05 -32.51 1.72
CA ASP A 59 17.96 -32.96 2.58
C ASP A 59 16.66 -32.97 1.78
N ILE A 60 16.26 -34.21 1.49
CA ILE A 60 15.03 -34.65 0.84
C ILE A 60 13.87 -34.41 1.81
N VAL A 61 12.85 -33.65 1.39
CA VAL A 61 11.58 -33.55 2.12
C VAL A 61 10.77 -34.83 1.88
N TYR A 62 10.47 -35.51 2.99
CA TYR A 62 9.72 -36.75 3.09
C TYR A 62 8.22 -36.52 2.81
N ILE A 63 7.60 -37.36 1.96
CA ILE A 63 6.15 -37.40 1.72
C ILE A 63 5.60 -38.67 2.39
N PRO A 64 4.65 -38.60 3.34
CA PRO A 64 3.91 -39.79 3.75
C PRO A 64 2.80 -40.10 2.74
N LYS A 65 2.96 -41.18 1.98
CA LYS A 65 1.85 -42.10 1.60
C LYS A 65 1.49 -42.88 2.88
N ARG A 66 0.26 -43.31 3.20
CA ARG A 66 -0.75 -44.07 2.44
C ARG A 66 -1.91 -44.30 3.45
N LEU A 67 -3.19 -44.47 3.07
CA LEU A 67 -3.76 -45.80 2.78
C LEU A 67 -5.20 -45.63 2.25
N SER A 68 -5.46 -46.28 1.13
CA SER A 68 -6.78 -46.62 0.61
C SER A 68 -7.28 -47.91 1.24
N THR A 69 -8.55 -47.96 1.64
CA THR A 69 -9.33 -49.21 1.70
C THR A 69 -10.73 -48.94 1.18
N GLN A 70 -11.11 -49.67 0.13
CA GLN A 70 -12.46 -49.83 -0.38
C GLN A 70 -13.33 -50.61 0.61
N SER A 71 -14.63 -50.29 0.71
CA SER A 71 -15.71 -51.28 0.55
C SER A 71 -17.10 -50.62 0.53
N ASP A 72 -17.92 -51.16 -0.36
CA ASP A 72 -19.28 -50.77 -0.73
C ASP A 72 -20.40 -50.93 0.33
N SER A 73 -21.41 -50.09 0.16
CA SER A 73 -22.87 -50.36 0.22
C SER A 73 -23.60 -50.73 1.53
N SER A 74 -24.67 -49.94 1.76
CA SER A 74 -26.05 -50.32 2.14
C SER A 74 -26.57 -50.00 3.55
N LYS A 75 -27.60 -49.12 3.53
CA LYS A 75 -28.89 -49.10 4.25
C LYS A 75 -28.99 -49.03 5.80
N SER A 76 -29.66 -47.93 6.19
CA SER A 76 -30.85 -47.79 7.06
C SER A 76 -30.76 -47.76 8.59
N SER A 77 -31.47 -46.72 9.09
CA SER A 77 -32.32 -46.63 10.28
C SER A 77 -31.71 -46.47 11.68
N ASP A 78 -31.80 -45.22 12.14
CA ASP A 78 -32.65 -44.77 13.27
C ASP A 78 -32.12 -44.83 14.72
N GLN A 79 -32.53 -43.78 15.46
CA GLN A 79 -32.52 -43.55 16.92
C GLN A 79 -31.32 -42.85 17.61
N GLY A 80 -31.59 -41.60 18.03
CA GLY A 80 -31.48 -41.20 19.45
C GLY A 80 -30.17 -40.57 19.93
N PRO A 81 -30.20 -39.45 20.69
CA PRO A 81 -29.03 -38.60 20.92
C PRO A 81 -28.17 -39.10 22.09
N THR A 82 -26.86 -39.08 21.93
CA THR A 82 -25.92 -39.26 23.04
C THR A 82 -24.79 -38.22 22.98
N HIS A 83 -24.51 -37.69 24.16
CA HIS A 83 -23.47 -36.74 24.53
C HIS A 83 -22.19 -36.82 23.71
N ILE A 84 -21.74 -35.68 23.18
CA ILE A 84 -20.36 -35.50 22.72
C ILE A 84 -19.60 -34.78 23.83
N GLU A 85 -18.73 -35.54 24.50
CA GLU A 85 -17.64 -34.98 25.30
C GLU A 85 -16.72 -34.18 24.37
N TYR A 86 -16.58 -32.88 24.65
CA TYR A 86 -15.56 -32.06 24.02
C TYR A 86 -14.20 -32.45 24.61
N SER A 87 -13.42 -33.19 23.82
CA SER A 87 -11.99 -33.34 24.07
C SER A 87 -11.31 -31.97 24.02
N THR A 88 -10.39 -31.80 24.95
CA THR A 88 -9.54 -30.64 25.22
C THR A 88 -8.99 -29.97 23.95
N PRO A 89 -8.94 -28.62 23.89
CA PRO A 89 -8.30 -27.94 22.77
C PRO A 89 -6.80 -28.22 22.78
N LEU A 90 -6.32 -28.83 21.69
CA LEU A 90 -4.91 -28.94 21.35
C LEU A 90 -4.27 -27.55 21.37
N THR A 91 -3.24 -27.42 22.20
CA THR A 91 -2.37 -26.25 22.27
C THR A 91 -1.77 -26.01 20.88
N ILE A 92 -2.09 -24.87 20.27
CA ILE A 92 -1.42 -24.44 19.04
C ILE A 92 -0.01 -24.02 19.45
N GLU A 93 0.98 -24.88 19.22
CA GLU A 93 2.37 -24.46 19.24
C GLU A 93 2.52 -23.29 18.26
N GLN A 94 2.97 -22.15 18.79
CA GLN A 94 3.33 -20.97 18.03
C GLN A 94 4.31 -21.39 16.93
N SER A 95 3.82 -21.44 15.69
CA SER A 95 4.70 -21.61 14.53
C SER A 95 5.67 -20.44 14.50
N LYS A 96 6.91 -20.68 14.94
CA LYS A 96 8.02 -19.76 14.71
C LYS A 96 8.15 -19.61 13.21
N VAL A 97 7.76 -18.45 12.68
CA VAL A 97 8.25 -17.99 11.39
C VAL A 97 9.76 -17.82 11.59
N VAL A 98 10.53 -18.86 11.29
CA VAL A 98 11.98 -18.76 11.24
C VAL A 98 12.30 -17.84 10.06
N PRO A 99 12.87 -16.64 10.28
CA PRO A 99 13.39 -15.84 9.17
C PRO A 99 14.44 -16.70 8.49
N THR A 100 14.36 -16.85 7.16
CA THR A 100 15.42 -17.54 6.41
C THR A 100 16.67 -16.66 6.46
N ASN A 101 17.45 -16.85 7.51
CA ASN A 101 18.65 -16.10 7.84
C ASN A 101 19.83 -16.75 7.11
N ASN A 102 19.93 -16.52 5.80
CA ASN A 102 21.17 -16.70 5.06
C ASN A 102 21.58 -15.33 4.52
N MET A 103 22.39 -14.62 5.30
CA MET A 103 23.11 -13.44 4.86
C MET A 103 24.16 -13.88 3.85
N LEU A 104 23.98 -13.52 2.58
CA LEU A 104 25.12 -13.31 1.69
C LEU A 104 25.79 -11.99 2.11
N PRO A 105 27.12 -11.86 1.97
CA PRO A 105 27.81 -10.58 2.18
C PRO A 105 27.18 -9.49 1.31
N HIS A 106 27.40 -8.22 1.68
CA HIS A 106 27.06 -7.06 0.87
C HIS A 106 27.24 -7.38 -0.61
N ALA A 107 26.20 -7.15 -1.41
CA ALA A 107 26.23 -7.47 -2.84
C ALA A 107 27.51 -6.88 -3.43
N GLU A 108 28.48 -7.76 -3.73
CA GLU A 108 29.57 -7.44 -4.62
C GLU A 108 28.93 -6.85 -5.87
N ASP A 109 29.50 -5.74 -6.34
CA ASP A 109 29.00 -4.99 -7.49
C ASP A 109 28.75 -5.96 -8.65
N THR A 110 27.47 -6.28 -8.90
CA THR A 110 27.09 -7.32 -9.86
C THR A 110 27.30 -6.88 -11.32
N GLY A 111 27.83 -5.65 -11.53
CA GLY A 111 27.94 -5.02 -12.83
C GLY A 111 26.59 -4.62 -13.44
N GLU A 112 25.50 -4.76 -12.68
CA GLU A 112 24.15 -4.40 -13.11
C GLU A 112 23.88 -2.89 -12.89
N PRO A 113 23.19 -2.20 -13.82
CA PRO A 113 22.88 -0.78 -13.68
C PRO A 113 21.88 -0.57 -12.52
N VAL A 114 22.39 -0.12 -11.38
CA VAL A 114 21.60 0.15 -10.17
C VAL A 114 21.78 1.61 -9.78
N MET A 115 20.66 2.32 -9.62
CA MET A 115 20.60 3.67 -9.07
C MET A 115 20.65 3.61 -7.55
N ARG A 116 21.34 4.55 -6.91
CA ARG A 116 21.53 4.57 -5.45
C ARG A 116 21.22 5.95 -4.89
N GLY A 117 20.71 5.98 -3.66
CA GLY A 117 20.65 7.19 -2.86
C GLY A 117 22.05 7.78 -2.66
N GLU A 118 22.12 9.11 -2.56
CA GLU A 118 23.40 9.84 -2.50
C GLU A 118 24.22 9.49 -1.24
N LYS A 119 23.56 9.07 -0.16
CA LYS A 119 24.19 8.78 1.13
C LYS A 119 23.92 7.35 1.60
N ILE A 120 24.86 6.85 2.41
CA ILE A 120 24.72 5.62 3.18
C ILE A 120 24.89 5.98 4.65
N HIS A 121 23.86 5.78 5.44
CA HIS A 121 23.87 5.96 6.88
C HIS A 121 23.97 4.60 7.59
N GLU A 122 24.68 4.57 8.71
CA GLU A 122 24.62 3.42 9.61
C GLU A 122 23.22 3.33 10.23
N ILE A 123 22.67 2.11 10.28
CA ILE A 123 21.34 1.86 10.85
C ILE A 123 21.52 1.21 12.22
N PRO A 124 21.15 1.88 13.32
CA PRO A 124 21.20 1.31 14.65
C PRO A 124 20.35 0.04 14.78
N HIS A 125 20.86 -0.93 15.52
CA HIS A 125 20.18 -2.20 15.78
C HIS A 125 19.47 -2.18 17.13
N VAL A 126 18.63 -1.18 17.38
CA VAL A 126 17.98 -0.97 18.68
C VAL A 126 16.46 -1.05 18.58
N ASP A 127 15.78 -1.27 19.70
CA ASP A 127 14.33 -1.13 19.76
C ASP A 127 13.87 0.30 19.50
N LEU A 128 12.64 0.46 19.01
CA LEU A 128 12.17 1.76 18.54
C LEU A 128 12.06 2.79 19.68
N LEU A 129 11.62 2.38 20.87
CA LEU A 129 11.44 3.33 21.98
C LEU A 129 12.79 3.85 22.45
N THR A 130 13.79 2.98 22.60
CA THR A 130 15.17 3.37 22.91
C THR A 130 15.74 4.31 21.85
N TRP A 131 15.46 4.07 20.56
CA TRP A 131 15.87 4.99 19.49
C TRP A 131 15.22 6.38 19.58
N LEU A 132 13.95 6.45 19.96
CA LEU A 132 13.21 7.71 20.04
C LEU A 132 13.58 8.49 21.30
N PHE A 133 13.35 7.91 22.48
CA PHE A 133 13.56 8.57 23.77
C PHE A 133 15.04 8.66 24.17
N GLY A 134 15.92 7.87 23.55
CA GLY A 134 17.36 7.95 23.80
C GLY A 134 18.06 9.15 23.15
N ASN A 135 17.37 9.98 22.37
CA ASN A 135 17.98 11.16 21.75
C ASN A 135 18.07 12.34 22.72
N SER A 136 19.27 12.85 23.00
CA SER A 136 19.49 14.04 23.83
C SER A 136 19.74 15.33 23.02
N GLU A 137 19.58 15.31 21.69
CA GLU A 137 19.81 16.47 20.82
C GLU A 137 18.78 17.62 21.00
N TYR A 138 17.71 17.42 21.79
CA TYR A 138 16.71 18.45 22.07
C TYR A 138 16.15 18.34 23.49
N ASP A 139 15.56 19.43 24.01
CA ASP A 139 14.94 19.45 25.35
C ASP A 139 13.63 18.64 25.38
N HIS A 140 13.56 17.59 26.20
CA HIS A 140 12.39 16.75 26.32
C HIS A 140 11.22 17.39 27.08
N ASN A 141 11.43 18.51 27.77
CA ASN A 141 10.35 19.34 28.31
C ASN A 141 9.62 20.15 27.23
N LYS A 142 10.11 20.13 25.98
CA LYS A 142 9.43 20.77 24.87
C LYS A 142 8.11 20.06 24.55
N THR A 143 7.04 20.83 24.36
CA THR A 143 5.76 20.35 23.85
C THR A 143 5.94 19.69 22.48
N ILE A 144 5.59 18.41 22.39
CA ILE A 144 5.80 17.60 21.20
C ILE A 144 4.50 17.29 20.46
N TYR A 145 3.42 17.03 21.17
CA TYR A 145 2.10 16.82 20.59
C TYR A 145 1.10 17.85 21.10
N VAL A 146 0.29 18.36 20.19
CA VAL A 146 -0.79 19.30 20.47
C VAL A 146 -2.03 18.85 19.70
N ASP A 147 -3.17 18.75 20.36
CA ASP A 147 -4.44 18.61 19.66
C ASP A 147 -4.77 19.96 18.99
N ALA A 148 -4.88 19.95 17.66
CA ALA A 148 -5.07 21.18 16.90
C ALA A 148 -6.41 21.87 17.21
N LEU A 149 -7.44 21.11 17.60
CA LEU A 149 -8.77 21.62 17.95
C LEU A 149 -8.85 22.02 19.44
N HIS A 150 -8.13 21.30 20.29
CA HIS A 150 -8.15 21.42 21.75
C HIS A 150 -6.74 21.61 22.31
N PRO A 151 -6.08 22.76 22.11
CA PRO A 151 -4.66 22.95 22.44
C PRO A 151 -4.31 22.80 23.92
N GLU A 152 -5.29 22.88 24.82
CA GLU A 152 -5.17 22.52 26.23
C GLU A 152 -4.76 21.04 26.41
N ARG A 153 -5.11 20.18 25.43
CA ARG A 153 -4.59 18.83 25.29
C ARG A 153 -3.26 18.89 24.54
N SER A 154 -2.18 18.99 25.29
CA SER A 154 -0.83 18.90 24.77
C SER A 154 0.05 18.07 25.70
N MET A 155 1.20 17.62 25.19
CA MET A 155 2.16 16.86 25.96
C MET A 155 3.58 17.14 25.49
N THR A 156 4.50 17.20 26.44
CA THR A 156 5.95 17.22 26.26
C THR A 156 6.47 15.83 25.92
N THR A 157 7.74 15.72 25.51
CA THR A 157 8.35 14.40 25.27
C THR A 157 8.42 13.58 26.55
N LEU A 158 8.75 14.20 27.70
CA LEU A 158 8.79 13.51 28.99
C LEU A 158 7.40 12.99 29.40
N GLU A 159 6.34 13.77 29.20
CA GLU A 159 4.98 13.32 29.48
C GLU A 159 4.54 12.19 28.55
N VAL A 160 4.96 12.20 27.27
CA VAL A 160 4.75 11.07 26.36
C VAL A 160 5.44 9.82 26.90
N GLU A 161 6.72 9.91 27.27
CA GLU A 161 7.49 8.77 27.78
C GLU A 161 6.87 8.18 29.05
N SER A 162 6.53 9.04 30.03
CA SER A 162 5.87 8.64 31.27
C SER A 162 4.53 7.93 30.99
N LYS A 163 3.67 8.50 30.13
CA LYS A 163 2.40 7.85 29.76
C LYS A 163 2.60 6.54 29.01
N VAL A 164 3.63 6.44 28.17
CA VAL A 164 3.99 5.17 27.52
C VAL A 164 4.32 4.11 28.57
N LYS A 165 5.13 4.44 29.59
CA LYS A 165 5.48 3.52 30.68
C LYS A 165 4.28 3.10 31.53
N SER A 166 3.41 4.04 31.90
CA SER A 166 2.15 3.70 32.61
C SER A 166 1.28 2.77 31.77
N LEU A 167 1.11 3.07 30.47
CA LEU A 167 0.35 2.21 29.57
C LEU A 167 1.00 0.83 29.38
N ILE A 168 2.32 0.71 29.42
CA ILE A 168 2.99 -0.60 29.39
C ILE A 168 2.58 -1.43 30.60
N GLY A 169 2.60 -0.86 31.81
CA GLY A 169 2.12 -1.51 33.03
C GLY A 169 0.64 -1.88 32.93
N GLY A 170 -0.20 -0.96 32.46
CA GLY A 170 -1.63 -1.22 32.26
C GLY A 170 -1.92 -2.30 31.21
N LEU A 171 -1.22 -2.30 30.08
CA LEU A 171 -1.37 -3.34 29.05
C LEU A 171 -0.95 -4.72 29.59
N ARG A 172 0.13 -4.79 30.36
CA ARG A 172 0.57 -6.03 31.02
C ARG A 172 -0.46 -6.50 32.06
N SER A 173 -1.06 -5.58 32.83
CA SER A 173 -2.07 -5.91 33.85
C SER A 173 -3.33 -6.56 33.28
N ILE A 174 -3.74 -6.18 32.05
CA ILE A 174 -4.87 -6.81 31.33
C ILE A 174 -4.46 -8.06 30.52
N GLY A 175 -3.19 -8.47 30.61
CA GLY A 175 -2.67 -9.71 30.04
C GLY A 175 -2.09 -9.58 28.62
N VAL A 176 -1.72 -8.39 28.15
CA VAL A 176 -0.95 -8.24 26.90
C VAL A 176 0.45 -8.84 27.10
N LYS A 177 0.90 -9.65 26.14
CA LYS A 177 2.18 -10.36 26.16
C LYS A 177 2.96 -10.08 24.87
N PRO A 178 4.29 -10.29 24.87
CA PRO A 178 5.07 -10.24 23.64
C PRO A 178 4.48 -11.10 22.53
N GLY A 179 4.39 -10.56 21.32
CA GLY A 179 3.82 -11.20 20.14
C GLY A 179 2.30 -11.12 20.01
N HIS A 180 1.54 -10.70 21.03
CA HIS A 180 0.11 -10.44 20.87
C HIS A 180 -0.13 -9.32 19.86
N ALA A 181 -1.18 -9.41 19.06
CA ALA A 181 -1.58 -8.38 18.11
C ALA A 181 -2.62 -7.45 18.74
N VAL A 182 -2.28 -6.17 18.94
CA VAL A 182 -3.15 -5.18 19.61
C VAL A 182 -3.60 -4.12 18.61
N CYS A 183 -4.90 -4.06 18.36
CA CYS A 183 -5.51 -3.15 17.40
C CYS A 183 -5.88 -1.79 17.98
N ILE A 184 -5.56 -0.72 17.26
CA ILE A 184 -6.13 0.61 17.48
C ILE A 184 -7.09 0.93 16.32
N HIS A 185 -8.38 1.02 16.62
CA HIS A 185 -9.45 1.39 15.68
C HIS A 185 -10.01 2.77 16.06
N SER A 186 -9.35 3.83 15.55
CA SER A 186 -9.63 5.22 15.92
C SER A 186 -9.20 6.18 14.83
N PHE A 187 -9.84 7.34 14.76
CA PHE A 187 -9.26 8.51 14.09
C PHE A 187 -7.97 8.96 14.80
N ASN A 188 -7.25 9.93 14.21
CA ASN A 188 -6.05 10.47 14.83
C ASN A 188 -6.37 11.15 16.16
N ASP A 189 -5.50 10.97 17.15
CA ASP A 189 -5.55 11.63 18.44
C ASP A 189 -4.10 11.72 18.97
N ILE A 190 -3.81 12.69 19.85
CA ILE A 190 -2.48 12.82 20.46
C ILE A 190 -2.09 11.62 21.34
N MET A 191 -3.04 10.83 21.84
CA MET A 191 -2.80 9.56 22.54
C MET A 191 -2.58 8.39 21.60
N TYR A 192 -2.83 8.52 20.29
CA TYR A 192 -2.62 7.44 19.33
C TYR A 192 -1.12 7.05 19.24
N PRO A 193 -0.16 7.99 19.10
CA PRO A 193 1.26 7.68 19.21
C PRO A 193 1.65 7.05 20.56
N VAL A 194 1.06 7.51 21.66
CA VAL A 194 1.35 7.01 23.02
C VAL A 194 0.94 5.55 23.15
N LEU A 195 -0.29 5.20 22.76
CA LEU A 195 -0.78 3.82 22.82
C LEU A 195 -0.01 2.91 21.83
N PHE A 196 0.30 3.42 20.63
CA PHE A 196 1.16 2.70 19.68
C PHE A 196 2.50 2.31 20.29
N LEU A 197 3.19 3.27 20.93
CA LEU A 197 4.49 3.04 21.55
C LEU A 197 4.39 2.11 22.76
N ALA A 198 3.33 2.21 23.56
CA ALA A 198 3.11 1.31 24.68
C ALA A 198 2.88 -0.15 24.23
N ILE A 199 2.10 -0.36 23.16
CA ILE A 199 1.88 -1.69 22.59
C ILE A 199 3.21 -2.33 22.19
N ILE A 200 4.02 -1.64 21.39
CA ILE A 200 5.29 -2.20 20.93
C ILE A 200 6.33 -2.27 22.06
N GLY A 201 6.21 -1.40 23.07
CA GLY A 201 7.01 -1.44 24.29
C GLY A 201 6.74 -2.67 25.16
N CYS A 202 5.53 -3.23 25.12
CA CYS A 202 5.21 -4.54 25.69
C CYS A 202 5.82 -5.72 24.90
N GLY A 203 6.45 -5.46 23.76
CA GLY A 203 6.85 -6.49 22.78
C GLY A 203 5.67 -7.05 21.97
N ALA A 204 4.49 -6.44 22.10
CA ALA A 204 3.31 -6.78 21.30
C ALA A 204 3.39 -6.11 19.92
N VAL A 205 2.54 -6.53 18.99
CA VAL A 205 2.50 -6.05 17.62
C VAL A 205 1.32 -5.09 17.47
N PHE A 206 1.60 -3.84 17.09
CA PHE A 206 0.55 -2.89 16.77
C PHE A 206 -0.23 -3.32 15.54
N VAL A 207 -1.55 -3.14 15.55
CA VAL A 207 -2.43 -3.36 14.39
C VAL A 207 -3.20 -2.08 14.07
N GLY A 208 -2.90 -1.46 12.93
CA GLY A 208 -3.59 -0.26 12.48
C GLY A 208 -4.75 -0.58 11.54
N THR A 209 -5.97 -0.16 11.90
CA THR A 209 -7.15 -0.32 11.04
C THR A 209 -7.72 1.03 10.61
N ASN A 210 -8.39 1.04 9.46
CA ASN A 210 -9.05 2.22 8.94
C ASN A 210 -10.39 2.45 9.68
N PRO A 211 -10.62 3.63 10.29
CA PRO A 211 -11.89 3.99 10.94
C PRO A 211 -13.12 3.89 10.03
N GLY A 212 -12.91 3.97 8.71
CA GLY A 212 -13.97 3.81 7.71
C GLY A 212 -14.32 2.35 7.36
N TYR A 213 -13.64 1.35 7.96
CA TYR A 213 -13.96 -0.04 7.66
C TYR A 213 -15.35 -0.46 8.16
N THR A 214 -16.01 -1.25 7.32
CA THR A 214 -17.24 -1.97 7.65
C THR A 214 -16.96 -3.13 8.61
N ALA A 215 -18.00 -3.69 9.23
CA ALA A 215 -17.86 -4.86 10.10
C ALA A 215 -17.21 -6.06 9.37
N PHE A 216 -17.56 -6.29 8.10
CA PHE A 216 -16.98 -7.36 7.27
C PHE A 216 -15.48 -7.15 7.03
N GLU A 217 -15.05 -5.93 6.71
CA GLU A 217 -13.63 -5.61 6.50
C GLU A 217 -12.84 -5.73 7.81
N LEU A 218 -13.43 -5.32 8.93
CA LEU A 218 -12.82 -5.48 10.26
C LEU A 218 -12.71 -6.94 10.66
N GLU A 219 -13.74 -7.76 10.44
CA GLU A 219 -13.69 -9.20 10.71
C GLU A 219 -12.53 -9.85 9.95
N HIS A 220 -12.47 -9.59 8.63
CA HIS A 220 -11.37 -10.09 7.80
C HIS A 220 -10.03 -9.62 8.34
N HIS A 221 -9.90 -8.34 8.66
CA HIS A 221 -8.66 -7.77 9.20
C HIS A 221 -8.25 -8.46 10.49
N PHE A 222 -9.14 -8.56 11.48
CA PHE A 222 -8.87 -9.17 12.78
C PHE A 222 -8.43 -10.64 12.65
N ARG A 223 -9.02 -11.39 11.73
CA ARG A 223 -8.61 -12.77 11.46
C ARG A 223 -7.19 -12.83 10.89
N ILE A 224 -6.89 -12.03 9.86
CA ILE A 224 -5.58 -12.10 9.21
C ILE A 224 -4.45 -11.52 10.06
N SER A 225 -4.72 -10.53 10.93
CA SER A 225 -3.72 -10.02 11.88
C SER A 225 -3.64 -10.82 13.16
N CYS A 226 -4.51 -11.82 13.34
CA CYS A 226 -4.65 -12.59 14.58
C CYS A 226 -4.84 -11.67 15.80
N THR A 227 -5.70 -10.66 15.68
CA THR A 227 -5.90 -9.64 16.72
C THR A 227 -6.35 -10.25 18.05
N ASP A 228 -5.64 -9.91 19.13
CA ASP A 228 -5.91 -10.37 20.49
C ASP A 228 -6.66 -9.32 21.32
N PHE A 229 -6.33 -8.04 21.16
CA PHE A 229 -6.90 -6.91 21.91
C PHE A 229 -7.34 -5.80 20.95
N ILE A 230 -8.40 -5.07 21.31
CA ILE A 230 -8.91 -3.96 20.51
C ILE A 230 -9.13 -2.73 21.40
N PHE A 231 -8.50 -1.62 21.01
CA PHE A 231 -8.79 -0.28 21.50
C PHE A 231 -9.60 0.45 20.43
N VAL A 232 -10.85 0.77 20.73
CA VAL A 232 -11.80 1.36 19.77
C VAL A 232 -12.32 2.69 20.25
N GLN A 233 -12.27 3.71 19.38
CA GLN A 233 -12.92 4.98 19.66
C GLN A 233 -14.44 4.75 19.84
N PRO A 234 -15.09 5.25 20.90
CA PRO A 234 -16.49 4.92 21.22
C PRO A 234 -17.48 5.10 20.06
N SER A 235 -17.29 6.13 19.23
CA SER A 235 -18.13 6.40 18.06
C SER A 235 -18.05 5.34 16.95
N LEU A 236 -17.01 4.50 16.96
CA LEU A 236 -16.75 3.44 15.97
C LEU A 236 -17.12 2.04 16.50
N LEU A 237 -17.59 1.94 17.75
CA LEU A 237 -17.82 0.67 18.44
C LEU A 237 -18.79 -0.27 17.71
N LYS A 238 -19.80 0.27 17.03
CA LYS A 238 -20.83 -0.52 16.34
C LYS A 238 -20.22 -1.55 15.39
N ASN A 239 -19.35 -1.12 14.48
CA ASN A 239 -18.76 -2.02 13.48
C ASN A 239 -17.80 -3.03 14.13
N VAL A 240 -17.11 -2.64 15.19
CA VAL A 240 -16.23 -3.55 15.96
C VAL A 240 -17.06 -4.63 16.64
N LYS A 241 -18.16 -4.28 17.33
CA LYS A 241 -19.05 -5.25 17.99
C LYS A 241 -19.61 -6.28 17.02
N GLU A 242 -20.02 -5.84 15.83
CA GLU A 242 -20.51 -6.75 14.79
C GLU A 242 -19.40 -7.65 14.23
N ALA A 243 -18.21 -7.09 14.00
CA ALA A 243 -17.07 -7.85 13.49
C ALA A 243 -16.61 -8.95 14.47
N VAL A 244 -16.51 -8.62 15.78
CA VAL A 244 -15.96 -9.56 16.76
C VAL A 244 -16.87 -10.76 17.03
N GLN A 245 -18.19 -10.65 16.79
CA GLN A 245 -19.13 -11.78 16.92
C GLN A 245 -18.77 -13.00 16.07
N ARG A 246 -18.01 -12.78 14.99
CA ARG A 246 -17.56 -13.83 14.08
C ARG A 246 -16.10 -14.23 14.34
N THR A 247 -15.42 -13.57 15.27
CA THR A 247 -14.02 -13.86 15.64
C THR A 247 -13.95 -14.61 16.97
N MET A 248 -12.73 -14.97 17.40
CA MET A 248 -12.47 -15.55 18.72
C MET A 248 -12.16 -14.49 19.80
N ILE A 249 -12.29 -13.20 19.47
CA ILE A 249 -11.94 -12.10 20.37
C ILE A 249 -13.03 -11.97 21.44
N GLN A 250 -12.62 -12.10 22.70
CA GLN A 250 -13.53 -12.01 23.84
C GLN A 250 -13.87 -10.54 24.15
N SER A 251 -15.07 -10.28 24.67
CA SER A 251 -15.54 -8.92 24.94
C SER A 251 -14.72 -8.19 26.00
N ASP A 252 -14.10 -8.90 26.95
CA ASP A 252 -13.20 -8.34 27.97
C ASP A 252 -11.85 -7.87 27.39
N LYS A 253 -11.56 -8.20 26.13
CA LYS A 253 -10.37 -7.76 25.37
C LYS A 253 -10.64 -6.52 24.50
N ILE A 254 -11.82 -5.92 24.62
CA ILE A 254 -12.23 -4.72 23.91
C ILE A 254 -12.30 -3.56 24.90
N PHE A 255 -11.57 -2.50 24.60
CA PHE A 255 -11.43 -1.31 25.44
C PHE A 255 -11.88 -0.08 24.68
N ALA A 256 -12.52 0.84 25.38
CA ALA A 256 -12.84 2.15 24.83
C ALA A 256 -11.56 2.99 24.77
N PHE A 257 -11.24 3.52 23.59
CA PHE A 257 -10.21 4.54 23.41
C PHE A 257 -10.85 5.93 23.54
N ASP A 258 -11.35 6.25 24.74
CA ASP A 258 -12.14 7.44 25.08
C ASP A 258 -11.28 8.67 25.40
N THR A 259 -10.41 9.05 24.46
CA THR A 259 -9.38 10.09 24.65
C THR A 259 -9.92 11.51 24.83
N GLU A 260 -11.17 11.77 24.44
CA GLU A 260 -11.79 13.12 24.45
C GLU A 260 -12.81 13.27 25.59
N GLY A 261 -12.73 12.44 26.63
CA GLY A 261 -13.65 12.54 27.77
C GLY A 261 -15.08 12.07 27.46
N GLN A 262 -15.25 11.25 26.43
CA GLN A 262 -16.57 10.74 26.05
C GLN A 262 -17.15 9.89 27.20
N GLN A 263 -18.43 10.10 27.53
CA GLN A 263 -19.12 9.25 28.50
C GLN A 263 -19.39 7.87 27.89
N LEU A 264 -18.84 6.83 28.52
CA LEU A 264 -19.11 5.45 28.15
C LEU A 264 -20.51 5.05 28.60
N LYS A 265 -21.30 4.47 27.69
CA LYS A 265 -22.62 3.95 28.06
C LYS A 265 -22.43 2.64 28.82
N LYS A 266 -23.10 2.49 29.97
CA LYS A 266 -23.02 1.25 30.78
C LYS A 266 -23.43 0.00 29.97
N GLU A 267 -24.42 0.14 29.09
CA GLU A 267 -24.89 -0.92 28.18
C GLU A 267 -23.81 -1.40 27.20
N ASP A 268 -22.78 -0.59 26.95
CA ASP A 268 -21.71 -0.96 26.03
C ASP A 268 -20.73 -1.97 26.64
N GLY A 269 -20.67 -2.06 27.98
CA GLY A 269 -19.82 -3.01 28.71
C GLY A 269 -18.32 -2.81 28.51
N LEU A 270 -17.88 -1.64 28.02
CA LEU A 270 -16.48 -1.35 27.77
C LEU A 270 -15.78 -0.80 29.01
N ARG A 271 -14.54 -1.26 29.21
CA ARG A 271 -13.58 -0.62 30.12
C ARG A 271 -12.90 0.56 29.42
N SER A 272 -12.61 1.62 30.17
CA SER A 272 -11.91 2.78 29.63
C SER A 272 -10.43 2.48 29.48
N PHE A 273 -9.79 2.95 28.39
CA PHE A 273 -8.33 2.89 28.30
C PHE A 273 -7.65 3.78 29.35
N LYS A 274 -8.35 4.76 29.92
CA LYS A 274 -7.80 5.66 30.96
C LYS A 274 -7.44 4.90 32.23
N GLU A 275 -8.16 3.82 32.54
CA GLU A 275 -7.83 2.92 33.65
C GLU A 275 -6.38 2.39 33.50
N LEU A 276 -5.91 2.21 32.26
CA LEU A 276 -4.55 1.73 32.00
C LEU A 276 -3.46 2.78 32.27
N LEU A 277 -3.82 4.07 32.30
CA LEU A 277 -2.90 5.16 32.62
C LEU A 277 -2.67 5.32 34.12
N GLU A 278 -3.50 4.69 34.96
CA GLU A 278 -3.42 4.77 36.43
C GLU A 278 -2.42 3.76 37.02
N HIS A 279 -1.85 2.90 36.17
CA HIS A 279 -0.84 1.92 36.58
C HIS A 279 0.54 2.54 36.78
N GLU A 280 1.32 1.92 37.67
CA GLU A 280 2.73 2.27 37.87
C GLU A 280 3.52 2.18 36.55
N GLU A 281 4.49 3.07 36.41
CA GLU A 281 5.35 3.10 35.24
C GLU A 281 6.19 1.83 35.13
N GLU A 282 6.06 1.11 34.02
CA GLU A 282 6.91 -0.03 33.69
C GLU A 282 7.75 0.24 32.44
N ASP A 283 8.99 -0.24 32.46
CA ASP A 283 9.92 -0.08 31.34
C ASP A 283 9.55 -1.00 30.16
N TRP A 284 9.93 -0.58 28.95
CA TRP A 284 9.70 -1.35 27.73
C TRP A 284 10.72 -2.49 27.56
N VAL A 285 10.39 -3.42 26.68
CA VAL A 285 11.31 -4.49 26.26
C VAL A 285 12.43 -3.87 25.43
N LYS A 286 13.67 -3.91 25.96
CA LYS A 286 14.87 -3.32 25.36
C LYS A 286 15.72 -4.36 24.65
N PHE A 287 16.26 -4.00 23.49
CA PHE A 287 17.28 -4.78 22.79
C PHE A 287 18.14 -3.87 21.90
N ASN A 288 19.38 -4.29 21.67
CA ASN A 288 20.39 -3.53 20.93
C ASN A 288 21.24 -4.41 19.98
N ASP A 289 20.72 -5.57 19.59
CA ASP A 289 21.36 -6.49 18.66
C ASP A 289 20.61 -6.60 17.33
N LYS A 290 21.36 -6.95 16.30
CA LYS A 290 20.88 -7.01 14.91
C LYS A 290 19.84 -8.08 14.67
N GLU A 291 19.95 -9.24 15.30
CA GLU A 291 19.05 -10.36 15.05
C GLU A 291 17.68 -10.06 15.64
N THR A 292 17.63 -9.69 16.93
CA THR A 292 16.41 -9.32 17.62
C THR A 292 15.72 -8.12 16.97
N ALA A 293 16.47 -7.06 16.65
CA ALA A 293 15.87 -5.88 16.02
C ALA A 293 15.20 -6.19 14.67
N LYS A 294 15.77 -7.13 13.89
CA LYS A 294 15.22 -7.54 12.60
C LYS A 294 14.06 -8.53 12.72
N SER A 295 14.08 -9.42 13.71
CA SER A 295 13.05 -10.44 13.90
C SER A 295 11.84 -9.96 14.69
N THR A 296 12.01 -9.01 15.60
CA THR A 296 10.92 -8.50 16.44
C THR A 296 10.02 -7.59 15.63
N LEU A 297 8.77 -8.03 15.44
CA LEU A 297 7.74 -7.27 14.75
C LEU A 297 7.20 -6.17 15.66
N MET A 298 7.06 -4.97 15.10
CA MET A 298 6.49 -3.82 15.79
C MET A 298 5.08 -3.51 15.29
N GLY A 299 4.76 -3.83 14.04
CA GLY A 299 3.45 -3.45 13.50
C GLY A 299 2.98 -4.25 12.29
N PHE A 300 1.66 -4.34 12.23
CA PHE A 300 0.85 -4.86 11.15
C PHE A 300 0.09 -3.71 10.49
N PHE A 301 0.48 -3.43 9.25
CA PHE A 301 -0.10 -2.37 8.44
C PHE A 301 -0.89 -2.97 7.28
N ALA A 302 -2.14 -2.53 7.11
CA ALA A 302 -2.95 -2.95 5.98
C ALA A 302 -2.48 -2.29 4.68
N SER A 303 -2.27 -3.08 3.64
CA SER A 303 -2.11 -2.56 2.29
C SER A 303 -3.48 -2.15 1.72
N SER A 304 -3.52 -0.99 1.06
CA SER A 304 -4.68 -0.58 0.25
C SER A 304 -4.74 -1.42 -1.04
N GLY A 305 -5.13 -2.68 -0.90
CA GLY A 305 -5.25 -3.61 -2.01
C GLY A 305 -6.21 -3.06 -3.06
N THR A 306 -5.72 -2.83 -4.29
CA THR A 306 -6.60 -2.40 -5.41
C THR A 306 -7.31 -3.59 -6.08
N THR A 307 -7.01 -4.83 -5.66
CA THR A 307 -7.45 -6.06 -6.34
C THR A 307 -8.20 -7.05 -5.43
N GLY A 308 -8.26 -6.85 -4.11
CA GLY A 308 -8.86 -7.80 -3.16
C GLY A 308 -8.93 -7.26 -1.73
N LEU A 309 -9.33 -8.12 -0.79
CA LEU A 309 -9.32 -7.80 0.65
C LEU A 309 -7.90 -7.39 1.10
N PRO A 310 -7.77 -6.51 2.10
CA PRO A 310 -6.47 -6.03 2.57
C PRO A 310 -5.55 -7.18 2.96
N LYS A 311 -4.27 -7.09 2.55
CA LYS A 311 -3.19 -7.92 3.11
C LYS A 311 -2.54 -7.16 4.25
N VAL A 312 -2.12 -7.88 5.30
CA VAL A 312 -1.36 -7.33 6.42
C VAL A 312 0.14 -7.47 6.15
N ILE A 313 0.86 -6.37 6.30
CA ILE A 313 2.31 -6.26 6.13
C ILE A 313 2.95 -6.21 7.50
N ALA A 314 3.92 -7.10 7.73
CA ALA A 314 4.69 -7.19 8.96
C ALA A 314 5.93 -6.30 8.89
N ILE A 315 6.03 -5.33 9.79
CA ILE A 315 7.16 -4.41 9.91
C ILE A 315 7.90 -4.72 11.23
N SER A 316 9.23 -4.82 11.17
CA SER A 316 10.09 -5.00 12.35
C SER A 316 10.55 -3.68 12.94
N HIS A 317 11.02 -3.70 14.18
CA HIS A 317 11.66 -2.53 14.81
C HIS A 317 12.82 -2.00 13.95
N TYR A 318 13.68 -2.89 13.44
CA TYR A 318 14.78 -2.51 12.55
C TYR A 318 14.30 -1.80 11.29
N ALA A 319 13.26 -2.32 10.63
CA ALA A 319 12.75 -1.70 9.41
C ALA A 319 12.23 -0.27 9.67
N TRP A 320 11.58 -0.05 10.82
CA TRP A 320 11.10 1.27 11.22
C TRP A 320 12.24 2.24 11.57
N VAL A 321 13.22 1.79 12.36
CA VAL A 321 14.41 2.59 12.70
C VAL A 321 15.17 2.95 11.41
N ALA A 322 15.33 1.99 10.50
CA ALA A 322 15.93 2.21 9.20
C ALA A 322 15.20 3.30 8.40
N GLY A 323 13.87 3.23 8.31
CA GLY A 323 13.07 4.25 7.63
C GLY A 323 13.21 5.63 8.27
N SER A 324 13.27 5.69 9.61
CA SER A 324 13.49 6.93 10.35
C SER A 324 14.87 7.55 10.07
N VAL A 325 15.92 6.74 9.97
CA VAL A 325 17.27 7.19 9.60
C VAL A 325 17.31 7.70 8.15
N ILE A 326 16.68 6.98 7.22
CA ILE A 326 16.61 7.34 5.80
C ILE A 326 15.92 8.69 5.59
N LEU A 327 14.88 8.98 6.39
CA LEU A 327 14.13 10.24 6.31
C LEU A 327 14.89 11.45 6.89
N ARG A 328 16.02 11.27 7.59
CA ARG A 328 16.75 12.37 8.23
C ARG A 328 17.20 13.45 7.25
N GLU A 329 17.75 13.05 6.11
CA GLU A 329 18.32 13.99 5.13
C GLU A 329 17.27 14.95 4.54
N PRO A 330 16.11 14.49 4.04
CA PRO A 330 15.02 15.39 3.67
C PRO A 330 14.57 16.30 4.81
N LEU A 331 14.76 15.90 6.07
CA LEU A 331 14.30 16.63 7.24
C LEU A 331 15.34 17.62 7.79
N GLU A 332 16.46 17.91 7.13
CA GLU A 332 17.37 19.00 7.54
C GLU A 332 16.88 20.33 6.96
N ARG A 333 16.70 21.37 7.80
CA ARG A 333 16.13 22.68 7.42
C ARG A 333 16.54 23.79 8.40
N PRO A 334 16.62 25.06 7.96
CA PRO A 334 17.14 26.18 8.78
C PRO A 334 16.08 26.83 9.69
N TYR A 335 15.00 26.13 10.04
CA TYR A 335 13.93 26.66 10.91
C TYR A 335 13.39 25.59 11.85
N GLU A 336 12.80 26.06 12.96
CA GLU A 336 12.07 25.20 13.88
C GLU A 336 10.76 24.71 13.24
N VAL A 337 10.51 23.41 13.26
CA VAL A 337 9.30 22.83 12.67
C VAL A 337 8.11 22.91 13.62
N LYS A 338 7.00 23.43 13.07
CA LYS A 338 5.64 23.29 13.57
C LYS A 338 4.85 22.55 12.50
N ARG A 339 4.59 21.26 12.71
CA ARG A 339 3.94 20.41 11.71
C ARG A 339 2.46 20.21 12.02
N LEU A 340 1.60 20.28 11.00
CA LEU A 340 0.19 19.87 11.12
C LEU A 340 -0.04 18.55 10.40
N MET A 341 -0.55 17.55 11.12
CA MET A 341 -0.85 16.22 10.61
C MET A 341 -2.35 15.95 10.62
N CYS A 342 -2.90 15.61 9.45
CA CYS A 342 -4.31 15.21 9.28
C CYS A 342 -4.46 13.87 8.53
N LEU A 343 -3.35 13.33 8.01
CA LEU A 343 -3.32 12.02 7.37
C LEU A 343 -3.42 10.90 8.42
N PRO A 344 -4.06 9.77 8.13
CA PRO A 344 -4.33 8.75 9.14
C PRO A 344 -3.07 8.04 9.65
N SER A 345 -2.83 8.09 10.96
CA SER A 345 -1.66 7.50 11.64
C SER A 345 -1.62 5.97 11.60
N PHE A 346 -2.70 5.29 11.21
CA PHE A 346 -2.68 3.85 10.96
C PHE A 346 -1.94 3.47 9.66
N HIS A 347 -1.64 4.44 8.78
CA HIS A 347 -1.01 4.21 7.49
C HIS A 347 0.50 4.47 7.54
N GLY A 348 1.29 3.60 6.90
CA GLY A 348 2.76 3.70 6.90
C GLY A 348 3.37 4.96 6.27
N PHE A 349 2.56 5.81 5.63
CA PHE A 349 2.97 7.16 5.20
C PHE A 349 2.93 8.15 6.37
N ALA A 350 1.79 8.27 7.05
CA ALA A 350 1.63 9.26 8.11
C ALA A 350 2.32 8.84 9.40
N ALA A 351 2.33 7.54 9.71
CA ALA A 351 2.81 7.03 10.99
C ALA A 351 4.27 7.41 11.30
N PRO A 352 5.25 7.33 10.36
CA PRO A 352 6.60 7.84 10.61
C PRO A 352 6.63 9.35 10.89
N LEU A 353 5.81 10.16 10.21
CA LEU A 353 5.77 11.62 10.35
C LEU A 353 5.00 12.11 11.59
N THR A 354 4.09 11.30 12.11
CA THR A 354 3.31 11.59 13.33
C THR A 354 3.94 10.97 14.59
N ILE A 355 4.63 9.83 14.49
CA ILE A 355 5.16 9.10 15.66
C ILE A 355 6.68 9.23 15.74
N GLY A 356 7.38 8.74 14.71
CA GLY A 356 8.85 8.64 14.77
C GLY A 356 9.56 9.98 14.69
N VAL A 357 9.27 10.77 13.65
CA VAL A 357 9.96 12.04 13.39
C VAL A 357 9.80 13.06 14.51
N PRO A 358 8.59 13.29 15.08
CA PRO A 358 8.42 14.25 16.17
C PRO A 358 9.30 13.91 17.36
N LEU A 359 9.17 12.70 17.90
CA LEU A 359 9.92 12.26 19.08
C LEU A 359 11.42 12.10 18.83
N ARG A 360 11.83 11.77 17.60
CA ARG A 360 13.27 11.68 17.31
C ARG A 360 13.92 13.06 17.17
N LEU A 361 13.22 14.04 16.60
CA LEU A 361 13.81 15.32 16.21
C LEU A 361 13.29 16.53 17.01
N GLY A 362 12.48 16.32 18.05
CA GLY A 362 11.92 17.40 18.88
C GLY A 362 11.00 18.36 18.11
N GLN A 363 10.27 17.85 17.11
CA GLN A 363 9.43 18.66 16.22
C GLN A 363 7.98 18.69 16.72
N THR A 364 7.52 19.86 17.15
CA THR A 364 6.14 20.03 17.62
C THR A 364 5.16 19.70 16.51
N THR A 365 4.25 18.77 16.80
CA THR A 365 3.28 18.23 15.85
C THR A 365 1.86 18.44 16.36
N TYR A 366 1.12 19.24 15.62
CA TYR A 366 -0.31 19.48 15.79
C TYR A 366 -1.08 18.37 15.07
N ILE A 367 -2.03 17.75 15.75
CA ILE A 367 -2.77 16.60 15.21
C ILE A 367 -4.24 16.99 15.04
N LEU A 368 -4.76 16.76 13.83
CA LEU A 368 -6.20 16.78 13.53
C LEU A 368 -6.70 15.34 13.40
N PRO A 369 -7.94 15.05 13.86
CA PRO A 369 -8.54 13.71 13.74
C PRO A 369 -8.59 13.19 12.30
N ARG A 370 -8.86 14.11 11.36
CA ARG A 370 -8.94 13.88 9.91
C ARG A 370 -8.80 15.22 9.19
N PHE A 371 -8.64 15.18 7.88
CA PHE A 371 -8.71 16.40 7.07
C PHE A 371 -10.12 17.00 7.09
N ASP A 372 -10.19 18.26 7.47
CA ASP A 372 -11.30 19.17 7.26
C ASP A 372 -10.69 20.51 6.83
N LEU A 373 -11.17 21.10 5.72
CA LEU A 373 -10.53 22.28 5.11
C LEU A 373 -10.53 23.49 6.06
N GLY A 374 -11.64 23.72 6.76
CA GLY A 374 -11.79 24.83 7.68
C GLY A 374 -10.91 24.67 8.92
N ALA A 375 -11.00 23.51 9.58
CA ALA A 375 -10.17 23.18 10.73
C ALA A 375 -8.68 23.23 10.41
N PHE A 376 -8.27 22.68 9.25
CA PHE A 376 -6.87 22.67 8.82
C PHE A 376 -6.33 24.08 8.60
N THR A 377 -7.04 24.90 7.82
CA THR A 377 -6.58 26.26 7.49
C THR A 377 -6.61 27.16 8.72
N ASN A 378 -7.62 27.02 9.61
CA ASN A 378 -7.67 27.74 10.87
C ASN A 378 -6.52 27.36 11.81
N ALA A 379 -6.23 26.06 11.97
CA ALA A 379 -5.09 25.60 12.76
C ALA A 379 -3.76 26.06 12.15
N SER A 380 -3.64 26.02 10.81
CA SER A 380 -2.46 26.50 10.09
C SER A 380 -2.13 27.95 10.43
N ALA A 381 -3.11 28.84 10.31
CA ALA A 381 -2.93 30.26 10.65
C ALA A 381 -2.71 30.47 12.15
N LYS A 382 -3.52 29.84 13.01
CA LYS A 382 -3.47 30.02 14.47
C LYS A 382 -2.11 29.64 15.06
N TYR A 383 -1.53 28.55 14.59
CA TYR A 383 -0.28 28.01 15.13
C TYR A 383 0.94 28.30 14.27
N GLU A 384 0.78 29.06 13.18
CA GLU A 384 1.83 29.39 12.21
C GLU A 384 2.53 28.13 11.68
N ILE A 385 1.74 27.16 11.25
CA ILE A 385 2.23 25.87 10.76
C ILE A 385 3.16 26.12 9.57
N ASN A 386 4.34 25.51 9.59
CA ASN A 386 5.34 25.65 8.53
C ASN A 386 5.58 24.37 7.73
N GLU A 387 5.15 23.22 8.23
CA GLU A 387 5.20 21.95 7.48
C GLU A 387 3.92 21.13 7.60
N THR A 388 3.62 20.35 6.56
CA THR A 388 2.53 19.36 6.59
C THR A 388 2.81 18.19 5.66
N ALA A 389 2.03 17.13 5.80
CA ALA A 389 1.98 16.01 4.87
C ALA A 389 0.53 15.77 4.44
N VAL A 390 0.29 15.67 3.14
CA VAL A 390 -1.05 15.56 2.55
C VAL A 390 -1.07 14.64 1.34
N ALA A 391 -2.27 14.21 0.93
CA ALA A 391 -2.48 13.53 -0.35
C ALA A 391 -2.87 14.55 -1.44
N PRO A 392 -2.68 14.24 -2.75
CA PRO A 392 -3.05 15.15 -3.84
C PRO A 392 -4.47 15.75 -3.79
N PRO A 393 -5.54 15.01 -3.35
CA PRO A 393 -6.88 15.61 -3.23
C PRO A 393 -6.96 16.77 -2.24
N VAL A 394 -6.11 16.80 -1.21
CA VAL A 394 -6.05 17.89 -0.23
C VAL A 394 -5.39 19.14 -0.86
N LEU A 395 -4.34 18.97 -1.66
CA LEU A 395 -3.77 20.07 -2.45
C LEU A 395 -4.81 20.68 -3.40
N GLN A 396 -5.61 19.82 -4.04
CA GLN A 396 -6.69 20.27 -4.92
C GLN A 396 -7.77 21.04 -4.15
N ALA A 397 -8.08 20.63 -2.92
CA ALA A 397 -9.02 21.34 -2.05
C ALA A 397 -8.48 22.74 -1.66
N PHE A 398 -7.19 22.87 -1.36
CA PHE A 398 -6.57 24.18 -1.09
C PHE A 398 -6.62 25.09 -2.31
N LEU A 399 -6.24 24.58 -3.48
CA LEU A 399 -6.24 25.34 -4.73
C LEU A 399 -7.63 25.86 -5.11
N LYS A 400 -8.68 25.07 -4.85
CA LYS A 400 -10.08 25.43 -5.11
C LYS A 400 -10.70 26.30 -4.02
N SER A 401 -10.01 26.53 -2.90
CA SER A 401 -10.54 27.32 -1.78
C SER A 401 -10.49 28.83 -2.06
N PRO A 402 -11.37 29.64 -1.44
CA PRO A 402 -11.33 31.09 -1.60
C PRO A 402 -9.99 31.72 -1.17
N PRO A 403 -9.58 32.88 -1.72
CA PRO A 403 -8.31 33.54 -1.38
C PRO A 403 -8.09 33.75 0.12
N GLU A 404 -9.13 34.10 0.88
CA GLU A 404 -9.06 34.28 2.34
C GLU A 404 -8.73 32.97 3.08
N THR A 405 -9.09 31.82 2.51
CA THR A 405 -8.73 30.50 3.03
C THR A 405 -7.30 30.15 2.65
N GLN A 406 -6.89 30.42 1.42
CA GLN A 406 -5.51 30.23 0.96
C GLN A 406 -4.51 31.09 1.76
N ASN A 407 -4.88 32.32 2.11
CA ASN A 407 -4.05 33.23 2.91
C ASN A 407 -3.65 32.65 4.28
N LYS A 408 -4.46 31.75 4.84
CA LYS A 408 -4.17 31.06 6.10
C LYS A 408 -3.07 29.99 6.01
N LEU A 409 -2.64 29.66 4.79
CA LEU A 409 -1.61 28.64 4.50
C LEU A 409 -0.24 29.27 4.18
N LYS A 410 -0.13 30.60 4.23
CA LYS A 410 1.07 31.37 3.82
C LYS A 410 2.29 31.21 4.74
N THR A 411 2.15 30.52 5.87
CA THR A 411 3.28 30.15 6.73
C THR A 411 3.91 28.80 6.35
N ILE A 412 3.20 27.99 5.55
CA ILE A 412 3.66 26.64 5.18
C ILE A 412 4.76 26.75 4.12
N LYS A 413 5.95 26.23 4.46
CA LYS A 413 7.13 26.21 3.60
C LYS A 413 7.38 24.83 2.98
N ARG A 414 6.85 23.78 3.59
CA ARG A 414 7.12 22.42 3.11
C ARG A 414 5.93 21.50 3.19
N ILE A 415 5.62 20.86 2.07
CA ILE A 415 4.47 19.99 1.93
C ILE A 415 4.92 18.65 1.38
N TRP A 416 4.84 17.61 2.20
CA TRP A 416 5.10 16.24 1.77
C TRP A 416 3.84 15.69 1.11
N CYS A 417 3.89 15.40 -0.19
CA CYS A 417 2.74 14.92 -0.94
C CYS A 417 2.95 13.50 -1.44
N GLY A 418 2.05 12.58 -1.07
CA GLY A 418 2.18 11.18 -1.45
C GLY A 418 0.90 10.36 -1.27
N GLY A 419 1.00 9.05 -1.49
CA GLY A 419 -0.11 8.10 -1.38
C GLY A 419 -0.97 7.95 -2.65
N ALA A 420 -0.88 8.90 -3.58
CA ALA A 420 -1.48 8.84 -4.91
C ALA A 420 -0.61 9.62 -5.92
N PRO A 421 -0.78 9.41 -7.24
CA PRO A 421 -0.05 10.18 -8.25
C PRO A 421 -0.27 11.69 -8.10
N LEU A 422 0.83 12.45 -8.06
CA LEU A 422 0.82 13.92 -8.11
C LEU A 422 1.26 14.37 -9.50
N ASN A 423 0.38 15.06 -10.21
CA ASN A 423 0.73 15.63 -11.51
C ASN A 423 1.40 17.01 -11.35
N VAL A 424 2.25 17.36 -12.33
CA VAL A 424 3.05 18.59 -12.33
C VAL A 424 2.19 19.87 -12.34
N LYS A 425 1.02 19.85 -12.99
CA LYS A 425 0.11 21.01 -13.04
C LYS A 425 -0.41 21.33 -11.64
N LEU A 426 -0.97 20.33 -10.96
CA LEU A 426 -1.46 20.48 -9.59
C LEU A 426 -0.33 20.87 -8.63
N GLN A 427 0.85 20.27 -8.76
CA GLN A 427 2.02 20.65 -7.95
C GLN A 427 2.38 22.13 -8.15
N THR A 428 2.40 22.59 -9.41
CA THR A 428 2.76 23.98 -9.74
C THR A 428 1.69 24.96 -9.26
N GLU A 429 0.42 24.70 -9.54
CA GLU A 429 -0.68 25.59 -9.20
C GLU A 429 -0.91 25.65 -7.69
N ALA A 430 -0.93 24.50 -6.99
CA ALA A 430 -1.17 24.46 -5.55
C ALA A 430 -0.06 25.13 -4.73
N ARG A 431 1.17 25.24 -5.27
CA ARG A 431 2.26 25.98 -4.62
C ARG A 431 1.86 27.41 -4.29
N THR A 432 1.06 28.05 -5.15
CA THR A 432 0.63 29.46 -4.98
C THR A 432 -0.20 29.69 -3.71
N CYS A 433 -0.80 28.64 -3.14
CA CYS A 433 -1.55 28.71 -1.89
C CYS A 433 -0.65 28.86 -0.65
N PHE A 434 0.64 28.54 -0.74
CA PHE A 434 1.56 28.46 0.39
C PHE A 434 2.55 29.64 0.43
N ALA A 435 3.55 29.59 1.31
CA ALA A 435 4.62 30.59 1.35
C ALA A 435 5.34 30.70 -0.01
N ASP A 436 5.93 31.85 -0.31
CA ASP A 436 6.55 32.10 -1.62
C ASP A 436 7.76 31.16 -1.88
N ASP A 437 8.48 30.81 -0.81
CA ASP A 437 9.58 29.84 -0.79
C ASP A 437 9.11 28.39 -0.61
N ALA A 438 7.80 28.12 -0.63
CA ALA A 438 7.27 26.80 -0.31
C ALA A 438 7.56 25.73 -1.37
N GLU A 439 7.96 24.53 -0.94
CA GLU A 439 8.15 23.38 -1.82
C GLU A 439 7.15 22.26 -1.52
N ILE A 440 6.50 21.78 -2.58
CA ILE A 440 5.70 20.54 -2.55
C ILE A 440 6.62 19.40 -2.96
N VAL A 441 7.05 18.64 -1.96
CA VAL A 441 7.89 17.46 -2.13
C VAL A 441 7.01 16.28 -2.48
N ASN A 442 7.02 15.90 -3.76
CA ASN A 442 6.41 14.64 -4.17
C ASN A 442 7.23 13.49 -3.58
N ILE A 443 6.59 12.55 -2.92
CA ILE A 443 7.23 11.38 -2.33
C ILE A 443 6.60 10.12 -2.89
N TRP A 444 7.39 9.06 -2.98
CA TRP A 444 6.90 7.75 -3.39
C TRP A 444 7.45 6.63 -2.50
N GLY A 445 6.61 5.62 -2.35
CA GLY A 445 6.82 4.50 -1.48
C GLY A 445 5.61 3.60 -1.46
N MET A 446 5.73 2.50 -0.74
CA MET A 446 4.65 1.57 -0.44
C MET A 446 4.84 1.08 0.99
N THR A 447 3.77 0.60 1.62
CA THR A 447 3.81 0.12 3.01
C THR A 447 4.90 -0.93 3.23
N GLU A 448 5.23 -1.72 2.20
CA GLU A 448 6.25 -2.77 2.21
C GLU A 448 7.70 -2.26 2.22
N ILE A 449 7.97 -1.01 1.84
CA ILE A 449 9.34 -0.45 1.74
C ILE A 449 9.47 0.96 2.31
N GLY A 450 8.42 1.49 2.95
CA GLY A 450 8.40 2.88 3.43
C GLY A 450 8.52 3.92 2.31
N ILE A 451 8.94 5.13 2.68
CA ILE A 451 9.19 6.24 1.76
C ILE A 451 10.60 6.09 1.21
N THR A 452 10.76 6.02 -0.12
CA THR A 452 12.03 5.65 -0.77
C THR A 452 12.59 6.74 -1.67
N VAL A 453 11.77 7.71 -2.04
CA VAL A 453 12.19 8.92 -2.74
C VAL A 453 11.68 10.16 -2.02
N GLY A 454 12.50 11.21 -2.05
CA GLY A 454 12.20 12.54 -1.52
C GLY A 454 13.26 13.55 -1.94
N MET A 455 13.14 14.79 -1.46
CA MET A 455 14.08 15.86 -1.78
C MET A 455 14.67 16.46 -0.50
N LYS A 456 15.88 17.02 -0.59
CA LYS A 456 16.44 17.90 0.46
C LYS A 456 15.63 19.19 0.54
N TYR A 457 15.87 19.97 1.60
CA TYR A 457 15.19 21.25 1.76
C TYR A 457 15.50 22.24 0.64
N ASP A 458 16.77 22.37 0.26
CA ASP A 458 17.22 23.31 -0.78
C ASP A 458 17.02 22.78 -2.21
N ASP A 459 16.53 21.53 -2.35
CA ASP A 459 16.27 20.92 -3.65
C ASP A 459 14.92 21.40 -4.20
N ILE A 460 14.91 21.73 -5.49
CA ILE A 460 13.72 22.19 -6.20
C ILE A 460 13.38 21.22 -7.33
N ASP A 461 12.10 20.82 -7.42
CA ASP A 461 11.57 20.11 -8.57
C ASP A 461 10.39 20.83 -9.22
N ARG A 462 10.45 20.93 -10.54
CA ARG A 462 9.38 21.46 -11.41
C ARG A 462 9.05 20.50 -12.54
N THR A 463 9.57 19.28 -12.48
CA THR A 463 9.53 18.34 -13.61
C THR A 463 8.36 17.37 -13.51
N GLY A 464 7.73 17.27 -12.33
CA GLY A 464 6.70 16.27 -12.06
C GLY A 464 7.27 14.89 -11.75
N ALA A 465 8.57 14.80 -11.44
CA ALA A 465 9.16 13.57 -10.94
C ALA A 465 8.52 13.18 -9.60
N ALA A 466 8.64 11.89 -9.25
CA ALA A 466 8.42 11.49 -7.86
C ALA A 466 9.46 12.16 -6.98
N SER A 467 10.74 11.79 -7.09
CA SER A 467 11.87 12.47 -6.44
C SER A 467 13.19 11.73 -6.72
N LYS A 468 14.29 12.16 -6.11
CA LYS A 468 15.54 11.38 -6.02
C LYS A 468 15.40 10.26 -4.99
N LEU A 469 16.21 9.20 -5.13
CA LEU A 469 16.31 8.13 -4.13
C LEU A 469 16.87 8.69 -2.82
N LEU A 470 16.24 8.29 -1.71
CA LEU A 470 16.74 8.59 -0.37
C LEU A 470 17.94 7.71 -0.01
N ALA A 471 18.63 8.08 1.05
CA ALA A 471 19.77 7.34 1.59
C ALA A 471 19.47 5.84 1.77
N ASN A 472 20.51 5.00 1.70
CA ASN A 472 20.44 3.55 1.88
C ASN A 472 19.46 2.81 0.94
N THR A 473 18.95 3.48 -0.09
CA THR A 473 17.98 2.92 -1.03
C THR A 473 18.61 2.74 -2.39
N GLU A 474 18.40 1.56 -2.96
CA GLU A 474 18.83 1.22 -4.30
C GLU A 474 17.61 0.90 -5.16
N ALA A 475 17.68 1.24 -6.44
CA ALA A 475 16.63 1.00 -7.41
C ALA A 475 17.20 0.48 -8.73
N ARG A 476 16.44 -0.39 -9.38
CA ARG A 476 16.68 -0.79 -10.77
C ARG A 476 15.36 -0.77 -11.54
N ILE A 477 15.44 -0.51 -12.83
CA ILE A 477 14.31 -0.60 -13.75
C ILE A 477 14.43 -1.91 -14.50
N VAL A 478 13.40 -2.74 -14.47
CA VAL A 478 13.40 -4.08 -15.09
C VAL A 478 12.31 -4.15 -16.15
N ASN A 479 12.69 -4.46 -17.39
CA ASN A 479 11.74 -4.58 -18.49
C ASN A 479 10.88 -5.86 -18.39
N GLU A 480 9.98 -6.07 -19.34
CA GLU A 480 9.09 -7.24 -19.34
C GLU A 480 9.81 -8.58 -19.46
N LEU A 481 11.01 -8.60 -20.04
CA LEU A 481 11.84 -9.80 -20.19
C LEU A 481 12.64 -10.13 -18.91
N GLY A 482 12.52 -9.31 -17.86
CA GLY A 482 13.28 -9.49 -16.63
C GLY A 482 14.71 -8.97 -16.70
N VAL A 483 15.04 -8.17 -17.71
CA VAL A 483 16.38 -7.60 -17.92
C VAL A 483 16.41 -6.16 -17.38
N ASN A 484 17.50 -5.81 -16.70
CA ASN A 484 17.71 -4.44 -16.24
C ASN A 484 17.85 -3.49 -17.43
N VAL A 485 17.08 -2.41 -17.37
CA VAL A 485 17.17 -1.29 -18.30
C VAL A 485 18.43 -0.50 -18.01
N THR A 486 19.25 -0.27 -19.04
CA THR A 486 20.53 0.45 -18.95
C THR A 486 20.46 1.90 -19.44
N HIS A 487 19.45 2.26 -20.24
CA HIS A 487 19.35 3.60 -20.81
C HIS A 487 18.42 4.50 -19.99
N THR A 488 18.84 5.76 -19.80
CA THR A 488 18.01 6.80 -19.18
C THR A 488 16.72 7.02 -19.98
N GLY A 489 15.58 7.13 -19.29
CA GLY A 489 14.28 7.36 -19.94
C GLY A 489 13.52 6.09 -20.36
N GLU A 490 14.16 4.92 -20.39
CA GLU A 490 13.48 3.66 -20.71
C GLU A 490 12.61 3.17 -19.54
N GLN A 491 11.42 2.67 -19.88
CA GLN A 491 10.40 2.28 -18.91
C GLN A 491 10.50 0.81 -18.52
N GLY A 492 10.19 0.52 -17.26
CA GLY A 492 10.08 -0.84 -16.74
C GLY A 492 9.54 -0.87 -15.32
N GLU A 493 9.44 -2.06 -14.74
CA GLU A 493 9.07 -2.24 -13.34
C GLU A 493 10.22 -1.72 -12.45
N VAL A 494 9.95 -0.72 -11.61
CA VAL A 494 10.93 -0.30 -10.61
C VAL A 494 10.99 -1.35 -9.51
N GLN A 495 12.19 -1.85 -9.24
CA GLN A 495 12.47 -2.74 -8.12
C GLN A 495 13.35 -2.01 -7.12
N ILE A 496 13.03 -2.12 -5.84
CA ILE A 496 13.69 -1.38 -4.77
C ILE A 496 14.39 -2.34 -3.81
N ARG A 497 15.57 -1.97 -3.34
CA ARG A 497 16.25 -2.62 -2.22
C ARG A 497 16.58 -1.55 -1.17
N THR A 498 16.12 -1.75 0.05
CA THR A 498 16.25 -0.77 1.14
C THR A 498 16.16 -1.46 2.51
N PRO A 499 16.90 -1.00 3.55
CA PRO A 499 16.86 -1.63 4.87
C PRO A 499 15.52 -1.48 5.60
N GLN A 500 14.69 -0.51 5.22
CA GLN A 500 13.32 -0.34 5.74
C GLN A 500 12.28 -1.30 5.10
N CYS A 501 12.73 -2.23 4.26
CA CYS A 501 11.87 -3.27 3.69
C CYS A 501 11.23 -4.13 4.78
N CYS A 502 9.94 -4.41 4.63
CA CYS A 502 9.14 -5.21 5.55
C CYS A 502 9.69 -6.64 5.72
N SER A 503 9.17 -7.33 6.74
CA SER A 503 9.44 -8.74 6.96
C SER A 503 8.64 -9.65 6.01
N GLY A 504 7.59 -9.11 5.39
CA GLY A 504 6.72 -9.80 4.42
C GLY A 504 5.22 -9.56 4.68
N TYR A 505 4.38 -10.31 3.99
CA TYR A 505 2.94 -10.38 4.30
C TYR A 505 2.70 -11.43 5.39
N TRP A 506 2.07 -11.02 6.48
CA TRP A 506 1.77 -11.91 7.60
C TRP A 506 0.82 -13.03 7.18
N GLY A 507 1.15 -14.27 7.53
CA GLY A 507 0.37 -15.45 7.16
C GLY A 507 0.33 -15.77 5.65
N ASN A 508 1.11 -15.08 4.80
CA ASN A 508 1.07 -15.27 3.35
C ASN A 508 2.47 -15.34 2.72
N ILE A 509 3.10 -16.51 2.85
CA ILE A 509 4.46 -16.76 2.34
C ILE A 509 4.53 -16.68 0.81
N THR A 510 3.48 -17.08 0.08
CA THR A 510 3.44 -17.03 -1.39
C THR A 510 3.52 -15.59 -1.86
N ALA A 511 2.64 -14.71 -1.36
CA ALA A 511 2.69 -13.29 -1.70
C ALA A 511 4.00 -12.64 -1.25
N THR A 512 4.59 -13.10 -0.15
CA THR A 512 5.89 -12.60 0.34
C THR A 512 7.02 -12.93 -0.63
N ARG A 513 7.07 -14.16 -1.16
CA ARG A 513 8.08 -14.59 -2.14
C ARG A 513 7.91 -13.95 -3.51
N GLU A 514 6.68 -13.58 -3.87
CA GLU A 514 6.39 -12.81 -5.08
C GLU A 514 6.83 -11.34 -4.94
N LEU A 515 6.71 -10.78 -3.74
CA LEU A 515 7.10 -9.41 -3.40
C LEU A 515 8.62 -9.26 -3.25
N ILE A 516 9.23 -10.04 -2.36
CA ILE A 516 10.65 -9.96 -2.01
C ILE A 516 11.38 -11.11 -2.71
N ILE A 517 12.08 -10.78 -3.79
CA ILE A 517 12.79 -11.76 -4.63
C ILE A 517 14.26 -11.89 -4.18
N ARG A 518 15.04 -12.63 -4.98
CA ARG A 518 16.48 -12.84 -4.77
C ARG A 518 17.19 -11.51 -4.47
N ASP A 519 18.16 -11.56 -3.57
CA ASP A 519 18.96 -10.40 -3.13
C ASP A 519 18.14 -9.28 -2.49
N ARG A 520 16.96 -9.60 -1.94
CA ARG A 520 16.04 -8.70 -1.23
C ARG A 520 15.51 -7.54 -2.10
N TRP A 521 15.52 -7.70 -3.42
CA TRP A 521 14.80 -6.79 -4.31
C TRP A 521 13.29 -6.91 -4.08
N VAL A 522 12.61 -5.78 -3.99
CA VAL A 522 11.16 -5.69 -3.85
C VAL A 522 10.55 -5.34 -5.19
N ARG A 523 9.64 -6.19 -5.66
CA ARG A 523 8.81 -5.97 -6.84
C ARG A 523 7.66 -5.05 -6.49
N THR A 524 7.76 -3.79 -6.90
CA THR A 524 6.80 -2.75 -6.53
C THR A 524 5.48 -2.90 -7.29
N GLY A 525 5.56 -3.49 -8.49
CA GLY A 525 4.45 -3.51 -9.44
C GLY A 525 4.14 -2.15 -10.05
N ASP A 526 5.02 -1.15 -9.91
CA ASP A 526 4.91 0.18 -10.51
C ASP A 526 5.85 0.28 -11.72
N VAL A 527 5.35 0.85 -12.82
CA VAL A 527 6.12 1.15 -14.03
C VAL A 527 6.73 2.54 -13.87
N ALA A 528 8.03 2.66 -14.09
CA ALA A 528 8.78 3.88 -13.89
C ALA A 528 9.99 3.96 -14.83
N TYR A 529 10.63 5.12 -14.84
CA TYR A 529 11.93 5.32 -15.46
C TYR A 529 12.75 6.36 -14.67
N PHE A 530 14.05 6.37 -14.89
CA PHE A 530 14.94 7.43 -14.37
C PHE A 530 15.26 8.44 -15.45
N LYS A 531 15.25 9.72 -15.08
CA LYS A 531 15.77 10.82 -15.90
C LYS A 531 16.40 11.86 -14.97
N ASP A 532 17.60 12.32 -15.30
CA ASP A 532 18.34 13.33 -14.53
C ASP A 532 18.46 12.99 -13.02
N GLY A 533 18.68 11.71 -12.71
CA GLY A 533 18.78 11.21 -11.33
C GLY A 533 17.47 11.14 -10.55
N LYS A 534 16.33 11.49 -11.17
CA LYS A 534 15.00 11.49 -10.56
C LYS A 534 14.17 10.32 -11.08
N LEU A 535 13.37 9.74 -10.20
CA LEU A 535 12.42 8.67 -10.52
C LEU A 535 11.10 9.27 -11.01
N TYR A 536 10.60 8.81 -12.15
CA TYR A 536 9.28 9.15 -12.68
C TYR A 536 8.39 7.92 -12.62
N ILE A 537 7.28 8.00 -11.88
CA ILE A 537 6.30 6.93 -11.75
C ILE A 537 5.22 7.15 -12.81
N MET A 538 4.97 6.15 -13.65
CA MET A 538 3.97 6.19 -14.72
C MET A 538 2.60 5.73 -14.21
N ASP A 539 2.48 4.45 -13.86
CA ASP A 539 1.28 3.85 -13.26
C ASP A 539 1.66 2.49 -12.68
N ARG A 540 0.68 1.78 -12.11
CA ARG A 540 0.82 0.38 -11.73
C ARG A 540 0.83 -0.51 -12.96
N LYS A 541 1.77 -1.46 -13.01
CA LYS A 541 1.90 -2.49 -14.05
C LYS A 541 0.59 -3.21 -14.37
N LYS A 542 -0.22 -3.50 -13.34
CA LYS A 542 -1.53 -4.16 -13.50
C LYS A 542 -2.67 -3.24 -13.93
N GLU A 543 -2.49 -1.93 -13.80
CA GLU A 543 -3.47 -0.94 -14.23
C GLU A 543 -3.15 -0.39 -15.64
N MET A 544 -1.95 -0.65 -16.17
CA MET A 544 -1.59 -0.36 -17.56
C MET A 544 -2.58 -1.01 -18.53
N ILE A 545 -3.08 -0.20 -19.48
CA ILE A 545 -4.03 -0.61 -20.49
C ILE A 545 -3.25 -1.05 -21.73
N LYS A 546 -3.51 -2.27 -22.22
CA LYS A 546 -2.77 -2.86 -23.34
C LYS A 546 -3.45 -2.56 -24.69
N VAL A 547 -3.17 -1.39 -25.25
CA VAL A 547 -3.78 -0.94 -26.51
C VAL A 547 -2.91 -1.35 -27.70
N ARG A 548 -3.30 -2.42 -28.42
CA ARG A 548 -2.63 -2.88 -29.66
C ARG A 548 -1.10 -3.02 -29.51
N GLY A 549 -0.65 -3.57 -28.39
CA GLY A 549 0.77 -3.76 -28.05
C GLY A 549 1.43 -2.57 -27.35
N TRP A 550 0.76 -1.41 -27.26
CA TRP A 550 1.22 -0.26 -26.48
C TRP A 550 0.74 -0.36 -25.03
N GLN A 551 1.60 0.04 -24.08
CA GLN A 551 1.19 0.21 -22.70
C GLN A 551 0.74 1.66 -22.47
N VAL A 552 -0.53 1.83 -22.18
CA VAL A 552 -1.13 3.14 -21.88
C VAL A 552 -1.32 3.25 -20.38
N ALA A 553 -0.71 4.26 -19.76
CA ALA A 553 -0.84 4.54 -18.34
C ALA A 553 -2.15 5.31 -18.09
N PRO A 554 -3.18 4.74 -17.44
CA PRO A 554 -4.39 5.50 -17.17
C PRO A 554 -4.16 6.76 -16.33
N ALA A 555 -3.19 6.76 -15.40
CA ALA A 555 -2.82 7.95 -14.64
C ALA A 555 -2.37 9.14 -15.53
N GLU A 556 -1.77 8.89 -16.69
CA GLU A 556 -1.41 9.94 -17.66
C GLU A 556 -2.66 10.57 -18.27
N LEU A 557 -3.64 9.75 -18.68
CA LEU A 557 -4.89 10.25 -19.24
C LEU A 557 -5.71 10.98 -18.17
N GLU A 558 -5.78 10.43 -16.96
CA GLU A 558 -6.40 11.06 -15.78
C GLU A 558 -5.80 12.44 -15.53
N ALA A 559 -4.46 12.55 -15.53
CA ALA A 559 -3.74 13.79 -15.33
C ALA A 559 -4.04 14.84 -16.42
N ILE A 560 -4.17 14.42 -17.70
CA ILE A 560 -4.57 15.32 -18.78
C ILE A 560 -6.03 15.75 -18.61
N LEU A 561 -6.96 14.82 -18.36
CA LEU A 561 -8.38 15.11 -18.23
C LEU A 561 -8.67 16.17 -17.16
N ILE A 562 -8.07 16.05 -15.98
CA ILE A 562 -8.26 17.03 -14.89
C ILE A 562 -7.66 18.41 -15.19
N THR A 563 -6.92 18.57 -16.28
CA THR A 563 -6.46 19.90 -16.72
C THR A 563 -7.54 20.69 -17.46
N HIS A 564 -8.62 20.03 -17.92
CA HIS A 564 -9.73 20.67 -18.61
C HIS A 564 -10.59 21.50 -17.62
N PRO A 565 -10.94 22.76 -17.94
CA PRO A 565 -11.65 23.65 -17.00
C PRO A 565 -13.03 23.12 -16.58
N LEU A 566 -13.67 22.32 -17.42
CA LEU A 566 -15.01 21.74 -17.18
C LEU A 566 -14.98 20.33 -16.55
N ILE A 567 -13.80 19.83 -16.17
CA ILE A 567 -13.63 18.51 -15.53
C ILE A 567 -13.14 18.70 -14.10
N LYS A 568 -13.92 18.25 -13.12
CA LYS A 568 -13.62 18.36 -11.69
C LYS A 568 -12.69 17.24 -11.20
N ASP A 569 -12.91 16.03 -11.72
CA ASP A 569 -12.19 14.79 -11.35
C ASP A 569 -12.34 13.77 -12.48
N ALA A 570 -11.40 12.84 -12.60
CA ALA A 570 -11.45 11.80 -13.63
C ALA A 570 -10.78 10.50 -13.17
N ALA A 571 -11.25 9.39 -13.73
CA ALA A 571 -10.60 8.08 -13.63
C ALA A 571 -10.59 7.41 -15.00
N VAL A 572 -9.55 6.64 -15.30
CA VAL A 572 -9.43 5.89 -16.55
C VAL A 572 -9.17 4.42 -16.24
N ILE A 573 -9.90 3.55 -16.93
CA ILE A 573 -9.71 2.10 -16.88
C ILE A 573 -9.55 1.54 -18.30
N GLY A 574 -8.84 0.43 -18.42
CA GLY A 574 -8.89 -0.40 -19.62
C GLY A 574 -10.18 -1.20 -19.61
N ILE A 575 -10.89 -1.17 -20.73
CA ILE A 575 -11.99 -2.10 -21.01
C ILE A 575 -11.61 -2.97 -22.21
N LYS A 576 -12.11 -4.20 -22.21
CA LYS A 576 -11.94 -5.12 -23.32
C LYS A 576 -13.04 -4.89 -24.36
N VAL A 577 -12.64 -4.74 -25.61
CA VAL A 577 -13.52 -4.56 -26.78
C VAL A 577 -13.11 -5.54 -27.88
N GLY A 578 -14.05 -5.88 -28.76
CA GLY A 578 -13.85 -6.87 -29.83
C GLY A 578 -14.61 -8.18 -29.61
N SER A 579 -14.42 -9.11 -30.55
CA SER A 579 -15.00 -10.47 -30.49
C SER A 579 -14.13 -11.41 -29.66
N GLU A 580 -14.63 -12.60 -29.28
CA GLU A 580 -13.88 -13.57 -28.45
C GLU A 580 -12.48 -13.92 -28.99
N ASN A 581 -12.26 -13.81 -30.31
CA ASN A 581 -10.99 -14.12 -30.95
C ASN A 581 -10.12 -12.89 -31.31
N ASP A 582 -10.61 -11.68 -31.06
CA ASP A 582 -9.93 -10.41 -31.38
C ASP A 582 -10.17 -9.35 -30.28
N GLU A 583 -10.15 -9.82 -29.03
CA GLU A 583 -10.33 -8.99 -27.85
C GLU A 583 -9.08 -8.15 -27.60
N HIS A 584 -9.24 -6.84 -27.55
CA HIS A 584 -8.16 -5.90 -27.24
C HIS A 584 -8.62 -4.88 -26.20
N GLU A 585 -7.68 -4.32 -25.45
CA GLU A 585 -8.02 -3.30 -24.46
C GLU A 585 -8.00 -1.90 -25.07
N VAL A 586 -8.97 -1.09 -24.67
CA VAL A 586 -9.05 0.33 -25.01
C VAL A 586 -9.30 1.17 -23.75
N PRO A 587 -8.80 2.41 -23.67
CA PRO A 587 -9.07 3.30 -22.56
C PRO A 587 -10.52 3.79 -22.54
N ARG A 588 -11.16 3.73 -21.36
CA ARG A 588 -12.45 4.36 -21.07
C ARG A 588 -12.29 5.35 -19.92
N ALA A 589 -12.82 6.56 -20.08
CA ALA A 589 -12.80 7.58 -19.04
C ALA A 589 -14.12 7.63 -18.25
N TYR A 590 -14.00 7.93 -16.96
CA TYR A 590 -15.08 8.27 -16.06
C TYR A 590 -14.82 9.70 -15.58
N VAL A 591 -15.76 10.60 -15.84
CA VAL A 591 -15.55 12.04 -15.73
C VAL A 591 -16.58 12.63 -14.78
N VAL A 592 -16.12 13.40 -13.79
CA VAL A 592 -16.97 14.27 -12.97
C VAL A 592 -16.92 15.66 -13.59
N PRO A 593 -17.98 16.11 -14.27
CA PRO A 593 -17.99 17.45 -14.85
C PRO A 593 -18.16 18.51 -13.75
N THR A 594 -17.83 19.77 -14.05
CA THR A 594 -18.06 20.88 -13.12
C THR A 594 -19.55 21.12 -12.89
N GLU A 595 -20.36 20.98 -13.94
CA GLU A 595 -21.82 21.04 -13.91
C GLU A 595 -22.39 19.96 -14.86
N VAL A 596 -23.62 19.51 -14.59
CA VAL A 596 -24.27 18.51 -15.45
C VAL A 596 -24.44 19.08 -16.86
N GLY A 597 -23.92 18.38 -17.86
CA GLY A 597 -23.98 18.81 -19.27
C GLY A 597 -22.95 19.86 -19.67
N ALA A 598 -22.03 20.26 -18.78
CA ALA A 598 -20.99 21.25 -19.10
C ALA A 598 -20.02 20.81 -20.20
N ILE A 599 -19.89 19.51 -20.44
CA ILE A 599 -18.98 18.96 -21.45
C ILE A 599 -19.57 17.66 -22.02
N THR A 600 -19.38 17.45 -23.31
CA THR A 600 -19.84 16.27 -24.05
C THR A 600 -18.75 15.19 -24.16
N GLU A 601 -19.14 13.95 -24.44
CA GLU A 601 -18.19 12.86 -24.68
C GLU A 601 -17.23 13.17 -25.84
N THR A 602 -17.73 13.77 -26.91
CA THR A 602 -16.93 14.17 -28.09
C THR A 602 -15.86 15.17 -27.71
N GLU A 603 -16.21 16.23 -26.97
CA GLU A 603 -15.25 17.24 -26.51
C GLU A 603 -14.17 16.65 -25.61
N VAL A 604 -14.52 15.70 -24.73
CA VAL A 604 -13.53 14.99 -23.89
C VAL A 604 -12.56 14.16 -24.75
N LYS A 605 -13.07 13.43 -25.75
CA LYS A 605 -12.24 12.63 -26.66
C LYS A 605 -11.31 13.51 -27.50
N GLU A 606 -11.84 14.60 -28.06
CA GLU A 606 -11.08 15.57 -28.84
C GLU A 606 -10.01 16.25 -27.99
N PHE A 607 -10.33 16.59 -26.74
CA PHE A 607 -9.37 17.19 -25.81
C PHE A 607 -8.18 16.25 -25.58
N ILE A 608 -8.41 14.96 -25.33
CA ILE A 608 -7.34 13.97 -25.16
C ILE A 608 -6.51 13.83 -26.44
N LEU A 609 -7.16 13.72 -27.61
CA LEU A 609 -6.48 13.60 -28.90
C LEU A 609 -5.69 14.86 -29.30
N SER A 610 -6.06 16.02 -28.77
CA SER A 610 -5.29 17.27 -28.97
C SER A 610 -3.97 17.30 -28.18
N LYS A 611 -3.82 16.44 -27.16
CA LYS A 611 -2.67 16.42 -26.25
C LYS A 611 -1.83 15.16 -26.33
N LEU A 612 -2.45 14.03 -26.64
CA LEU A 612 -1.84 12.71 -26.59
C LEU A 612 -1.91 11.99 -27.95
N SER A 613 -1.01 11.03 -28.14
CA SER A 613 -0.94 10.17 -29.33
C SER A 613 -2.21 9.34 -29.53
N LYS A 614 -2.59 9.07 -30.79
CA LYS A 614 -3.84 8.38 -31.17
C LYS A 614 -4.10 7.05 -30.47
N TYR A 615 -3.08 6.25 -30.14
CA TYR A 615 -3.27 4.98 -29.44
C TYR A 615 -3.69 5.14 -27.96
N LYS A 616 -3.71 6.37 -27.43
CA LYS A 616 -4.23 6.74 -26.11
C LYS A 616 -5.65 7.32 -26.20
N ALA A 617 -6.31 7.23 -27.36
CA ALA A 617 -7.69 7.68 -27.54
C ALA A 617 -8.62 6.96 -26.54
N LEU A 618 -9.66 7.66 -26.10
CA LEU A 618 -10.71 7.09 -25.25
C LEU A 618 -11.70 6.26 -26.09
N ASP A 619 -11.19 5.27 -26.84
CA ASP A 619 -11.98 4.41 -27.73
C ASP A 619 -12.99 3.54 -26.95
N GLY A 620 -12.76 3.35 -25.64
CA GLY A 620 -13.71 2.72 -24.73
C GLY A 620 -14.85 3.63 -24.27
N GLY A 621 -14.87 4.89 -24.71
CA GLY A 621 -15.90 5.88 -24.42
C GLY A 621 -15.64 6.74 -23.19
N VAL A 622 -16.59 7.63 -22.91
CA VAL A 622 -16.60 8.51 -21.73
C VAL A 622 -17.90 8.30 -20.97
N HIS A 623 -17.81 8.13 -19.65
CA HIS A 623 -18.97 8.02 -18.78
C HIS A 623 -18.98 9.12 -17.72
N PHE A 624 -20.07 9.89 -17.65
CA PHE A 624 -20.21 10.93 -16.64
C PHE A 624 -20.71 10.34 -15.32
N VAL A 625 -20.05 10.70 -14.21
CA VAL A 625 -20.37 10.22 -12.86
C VAL A 625 -20.38 11.38 -11.87
N GLU A 626 -21.09 11.23 -10.75
CA GLU A 626 -21.16 12.26 -9.72
C GLU A 626 -19.86 12.39 -8.91
N ALA A 627 -19.17 11.26 -8.67
CA ALA A 627 -17.91 11.21 -7.93
C ALA A 627 -17.04 10.03 -8.37
N ILE A 628 -15.71 10.19 -8.25
CA ILE A 628 -14.75 9.11 -8.44
C ILE A 628 -14.53 8.39 -7.09
N PRO A 629 -14.70 7.05 -6.99
CA PRO A 629 -14.46 6.33 -5.76
C PRO A 629 -12.97 6.33 -5.40
N LYS A 630 -12.62 6.79 -4.19
CA LYS A 630 -11.23 6.90 -3.69
C LYS A 630 -11.10 6.31 -2.29
N SER A 631 -9.92 5.77 -1.96
CA SER A 631 -9.57 5.37 -0.59
C SER A 631 -9.34 6.58 0.31
N PRO A 632 -9.27 6.43 1.64
CA PRO A 632 -8.92 7.54 2.54
C PRO A 632 -7.54 8.14 2.29
N ALA A 633 -6.62 7.39 1.68
CA ALA A 633 -5.32 7.90 1.24
C ALA A 633 -5.38 8.66 -0.11
N GLY A 634 -6.59 8.86 -0.67
CA GLY A 634 -6.83 9.59 -1.91
C GLY A 634 -6.67 8.76 -3.19
N LYS A 635 -6.47 7.44 -3.08
CA LYS A 635 -6.19 6.55 -4.22
C LYS A 635 -7.47 6.09 -4.93
N ILE A 636 -7.54 6.23 -6.26
CA ILE A 636 -8.70 5.78 -7.06
C ILE A 636 -8.92 4.26 -6.91
N LEU A 637 -10.15 3.88 -6.59
CA LEU A 637 -10.59 2.50 -6.43
C LEU A 637 -11.08 1.92 -7.77
N LYS A 638 -10.17 1.78 -8.75
CA LYS A 638 -10.48 1.32 -10.13
C LYS A 638 -11.25 0.00 -10.21
N LYS A 639 -11.16 -0.87 -9.19
CA LYS A 639 -11.95 -2.11 -9.09
C LYS A 639 -13.45 -1.83 -9.00
N ILE A 640 -13.86 -0.83 -8.22
CA ILE A 640 -15.27 -0.45 -8.08
C ILE A 640 -15.78 0.02 -9.45
N ILE A 641 -15.02 0.88 -10.12
CA ILE A 641 -15.33 1.40 -11.46
C ILE A 641 -15.45 0.25 -12.49
N ARG A 642 -14.51 -0.70 -12.48
CA ARG A 642 -14.57 -1.90 -13.35
C ARG A 642 -15.77 -2.79 -13.03
N ALA A 643 -16.12 -2.96 -11.75
CA ALA A 643 -17.26 -3.77 -11.35
C ALA A 643 -18.58 -3.12 -11.81
N GLU A 644 -18.71 -1.80 -11.67
CA GLU A 644 -19.85 -1.04 -12.18
C GLU A 644 -20.00 -1.14 -13.69
N TRP A 645 -18.88 -1.10 -14.43
CA TRP A 645 -18.88 -1.38 -15.88
C TRP A 645 -19.43 -2.77 -16.18
N LEU A 646 -18.89 -3.80 -15.53
CA LEU A 646 -19.29 -5.19 -15.76
C LEU A 646 -20.75 -5.44 -15.39
N SER A 647 -21.26 -4.80 -14.33
CA SER A 647 -22.68 -4.91 -13.94
C SER A 647 -23.63 -4.20 -14.89
N LYS A 648 -23.15 -3.22 -15.66
CA LYS A 648 -23.92 -2.56 -16.73
C LYS A 648 -23.83 -3.32 -18.08
N GLY A 649 -23.21 -4.51 -18.07
CA GLY A 649 -22.79 -5.31 -19.22
C GLY A 649 -23.85 -5.87 -20.18
N ASP A 650 -25.14 -5.53 -20.04
CA ASP A 650 -26.17 -5.80 -21.06
C ASP A 650 -26.26 -4.70 -22.13
N GLN A 651 -25.45 -3.65 -22.06
CA GLN A 651 -25.26 -2.67 -23.12
C GLN A 651 -23.83 -2.71 -23.66
N LYS A 652 -23.45 -3.82 -24.30
CA LYS A 652 -22.32 -3.78 -25.25
C LYS A 652 -22.72 -2.83 -26.39
N PRO A 653 -21.91 -1.82 -26.76
CA PRO A 653 -22.16 -1.11 -28.00
C PRO A 653 -22.08 -2.13 -29.13
N MET A 654 -23.19 -2.29 -29.87
CA MET A 654 -23.15 -3.00 -31.15
C MET A 654 -22.18 -2.24 -32.08
N ALA A 655 -21.39 -3.04 -32.79
CA ALA A 655 -20.26 -2.67 -33.63
C ALA A 655 -20.47 -1.45 -34.54
#